data_AF-Q389L4-F1
#
_entry.id   AF-Q389L4-F1
#
_cell.length_a   1.000
_cell.length_b   1.000
_cell.length_c   1.000
_cell.angle_alpha   90.00
_cell.angle_beta   90.00
_cell.angle_gamma   90.00
#
_symmetry.space_group_name_H-M   'P 1'
#
loop_
_entity.id
_entity.type
_entity.pdbx_description
1 polymer ?
#
loop_
_entity_poly.entity_id
_entity_poly.type
_entity_poly.pdbx_seq_one_letter_code
_entity_poly.pdbx_strand_id
1 'polypeptide(L)'
;MSDVPYDVASDVSDLDPESAVLAPVQKRIEAQLRQHLEEVMQQIYEVKNELSKAQKEREQCGVELYNSQQHLAKLQETLEKCHEKHLATKQKHEEKLQEREELAAQADTLRKNIEDQQRQYERQQADLLKLTETLVKVQQFNEQLKNEVQVERRAAFKTEEDITNLEKEKLKQDNLIDSLEKRVVLLEEEISTVNSQVENQQRETQKAREILAEALAEMEAINFEKKQLVQQWKGTLIGMQRRHEAMKKTEEALQQQKDELQVLENEIIGTRKDIKGVQAETAKLAEFMSRVDNEVTVLGKQIDVLVERKEKGAREYVMLKDNIEQTDAEAKKLEYEARTYSTEAADIEKKMLKVSKEVVLMENDILESLGKQSSLKQECHGTLSDIEKMKGSIRSKELQVAQMENELARIRVDTLQAQSHNETLKTTLGDLEKELQARGLMVERMQMDIHRRHDEIDRKQKQLDQLNHQYEQLVAAYGADKGEHVGPLEATINSLSKAIAEKVNENEALQQEWIKLQTELVNCKNNSNEVNEAILELQAQSTVLTQKRDRLLVNISNEKKDIANLENKANAMHLEMKRVNTQLCKNSDDQKNVANEAFLLENDLIRRLQEKKREAIVLEQKVEEARQAKTELLEQIMNHESDILFWERKMQVAKETEMALDPSVGKAEVEKMRKEIGIMEQRVSHLQREQRFLIEEMQKSIDHREIIRAKGQAIQEAAKVNKRGVTRMDIEKESSRMFKELNEKRQEAQLKERQIKERLASIEKTTAEAESVQREIDTLDEQISELRSQLVVAQKEHDRLEDERRAKNSSLQRIRDAEKGTYKSALELKHTAAEASRLNEKRRAFAEILGELTDKYPELADDLSDIASSLH
;
A
#
# COMPACT_ATOMS: atom_id res chain seq x y z
N MET A 1 -80.38 10.85 16.79
CA MET A 1 -81.70 10.84 16.14
C MET A 1 -82.20 9.41 16.19
N SER A 2 -83.43 9.25 16.66
CA SER A 2 -84.14 7.99 16.78
C SER A 2 -84.12 7.21 15.46
N ASP A 3 -83.53 6.01 15.47
CA ASP A 3 -83.94 4.94 14.58
C ASP A 3 -83.88 3.62 15.36
N VAL A 4 -85.00 2.91 15.25
CA VAL A 4 -85.47 1.83 16.10
C VAL A 4 -84.67 0.55 15.82
N PRO A 5 -84.18 -0.17 16.85
CA PRO A 5 -83.50 -1.44 16.66
C PRO A 5 -84.51 -2.52 16.29
N TYR A 6 -84.48 -2.94 15.02
CA TYR A 6 -85.12 -4.15 14.53
C TYR A 6 -84.38 -5.36 15.10
N ASP A 7 -84.76 -5.78 16.31
CA ASP A 7 -84.30 -7.03 16.92
C ASP A 7 -85.35 -8.12 16.65
N VAL A 8 -85.37 -8.60 15.40
CA VAL A 8 -86.10 -9.82 15.04
C VAL A 8 -85.11 -10.96 15.23
N ALA A 9 -85.07 -11.47 16.46
CA ALA A 9 -84.45 -12.74 16.80
C ALA A 9 -85.24 -13.87 16.11
N SER A 10 -84.87 -14.15 14.86
CA SER A 10 -85.34 -15.32 14.13
C SER A 10 -84.54 -16.54 14.59
N ASP A 11 -84.97 -17.11 15.71
CA ASP A 11 -84.68 -18.48 16.14
C ASP A 11 -85.31 -19.46 15.13
N VAL A 12 -84.62 -19.72 14.02
CA VAL A 12 -85.00 -20.74 13.02
C VAL A 12 -83.68 -21.33 12.49
N SER A 13 -83.20 -22.41 13.12
CA SER A 13 -83.58 -23.81 12.86
C SER A 13 -82.58 -24.46 11.89
N ASP A 14 -81.77 -25.35 12.47
CA ASP A 14 -80.65 -26.09 11.90
C ASP A 14 -81.09 -27.16 10.88
N LEU A 15 -81.60 -26.72 9.74
CA LEU A 15 -81.93 -27.58 8.60
C LEU A 15 -80.70 -27.87 7.72
N ASP A 16 -80.37 -29.15 7.60
CA ASP A 16 -79.21 -29.68 6.90
C ASP A 16 -79.37 -29.49 5.37
N PRO A 17 -78.44 -28.77 4.71
CA PRO A 17 -78.51 -28.41 3.29
C PRO A 17 -78.45 -29.59 2.32
N GLU A 18 -77.97 -30.77 2.75
CA GLU A 18 -78.00 -32.00 1.93
C GLU A 18 -79.22 -32.90 2.23
N SER A 19 -80.15 -32.43 3.08
CA SER A 19 -81.50 -32.97 3.07
C SER A 19 -81.94 -33.06 1.63
N ALA A 20 -82.24 -34.28 1.16
CA ALA A 20 -82.73 -34.53 -0.19
C ALA A 20 -83.94 -33.64 -0.56
N VAL A 21 -84.54 -33.00 0.44
CA VAL A 21 -85.66 -32.09 0.29
C VAL A 21 -85.25 -30.72 -0.28
N LEU A 22 -84.03 -30.19 -0.06
CA LEU A 22 -83.58 -28.88 -0.60
C LEU A 22 -83.22 -28.89 -2.09
N ALA A 23 -83.01 -30.07 -2.67
CA ALA A 23 -82.51 -30.24 -4.02
C ALA A 23 -83.23 -29.42 -5.12
N PRO A 24 -84.56 -29.33 -5.15
CA PRO A 24 -85.26 -28.64 -6.25
C PRO A 24 -85.18 -27.11 -6.12
N VAL A 25 -85.02 -26.62 -4.89
CA VAL A 25 -84.84 -25.19 -4.59
C VAL A 25 -83.49 -24.75 -5.02
N GLN A 26 -82.54 -25.58 -4.65
CA GLN A 26 -81.15 -25.41 -4.98
C GLN A 26 -80.99 -25.28 -6.50
N LYS A 27 -81.60 -26.15 -7.32
CA LYS A 27 -81.46 -26.08 -8.79
C LYS A 27 -81.94 -24.78 -9.45
N ARG A 28 -83.01 -24.18 -8.95
CA ARG A 28 -83.64 -23.02 -9.60
C ARG A 28 -82.92 -21.73 -9.24
N ILE A 29 -82.57 -21.66 -7.97
CA ILE A 29 -81.59 -20.70 -7.47
C ILE A 29 -80.28 -20.87 -8.23
N GLU A 30 -79.81 -22.09 -8.44
CA GLU A 30 -78.56 -22.39 -9.16
C GLU A 30 -78.54 -21.76 -10.55
N ALA A 31 -79.65 -21.76 -11.30
CA ALA A 31 -79.66 -21.25 -12.67
C ALA A 31 -79.58 -19.71 -12.74
N GLN A 32 -80.43 -19.00 -12.00
CA GLN A 32 -80.35 -17.53 -11.89
C GLN A 32 -79.02 -17.10 -11.31
N LEU A 33 -78.59 -17.83 -10.28
CA LEU A 33 -77.27 -17.64 -9.72
C LEU A 33 -76.20 -17.88 -10.76
N ARG A 34 -76.25 -18.91 -11.62
CA ARG A 34 -75.22 -19.18 -12.64
C ARG A 34 -75.06 -18.01 -13.61
N GLN A 35 -76.16 -17.45 -14.09
CA GLN A 35 -76.12 -16.39 -15.09
C GLN A 35 -75.69 -15.06 -14.48
N HIS A 36 -76.23 -14.71 -13.30
CA HIS A 36 -75.67 -13.64 -12.49
C HIS A 36 -74.21 -13.90 -12.15
N LEU A 37 -73.85 -15.14 -11.90
CA LEU A 37 -72.51 -15.55 -11.56
C LEU A 37 -71.59 -15.38 -12.76
N GLU A 38 -72.00 -15.59 -14.01
CA GLU A 38 -71.17 -15.26 -15.18
C GLU A 38 -70.96 -13.75 -15.34
N GLU A 39 -72.02 -12.94 -15.31
CA GLU A 39 -71.92 -11.47 -15.47
C GLU A 39 -71.14 -10.83 -14.32
N VAL A 40 -71.50 -11.23 -13.11
CA VAL A 40 -70.76 -10.87 -11.91
C VAL A 40 -69.37 -11.48 -11.98
N MET A 41 -69.12 -12.66 -12.54
CA MET A 41 -67.78 -13.23 -12.71
C MET A 41 -66.94 -12.39 -13.67
N GLN A 42 -67.51 -11.84 -14.73
CA GLN A 42 -66.78 -11.02 -15.68
C GLN A 42 -66.40 -9.68 -15.05
N GLN A 43 -67.35 -9.00 -14.41
CA GLN A 43 -67.09 -7.77 -13.65
C GLN A 43 -66.16 -8.04 -12.47
N ILE A 44 -66.35 -9.16 -11.78
CA ILE A 44 -65.45 -9.65 -10.76
C ILE A 44 -64.12 -10.00 -11.37
N TYR A 45 -63.98 -10.47 -12.61
CA TYR A 45 -62.68 -10.81 -13.19
C TYR A 45 -61.90 -9.55 -13.54
N GLU A 46 -62.57 -8.54 -14.07
CA GLU A 46 -61.99 -7.23 -14.35
C GLU A 46 -61.64 -6.50 -13.06
N VAL A 47 -62.60 -6.38 -12.14
CA VAL A 47 -62.37 -5.81 -10.81
C VAL A 47 -61.40 -6.67 -10.03
N LYS A 48 -61.36 -8.00 -10.18
CA LYS A 48 -60.33 -8.86 -9.56
C LYS A 48 -59.00 -8.68 -10.24
N ASN A 49 -58.91 -8.36 -11.51
CA ASN A 49 -57.61 -8.10 -12.13
C ASN A 49 -57.07 -6.75 -11.70
N GLU A 50 -57.93 -5.73 -11.62
CA GLU A 50 -57.56 -4.42 -11.07
C GLU A 50 -57.28 -4.51 -9.58
N LEU A 51 -58.15 -5.17 -8.82
CA LEU A 51 -57.97 -5.46 -7.42
C LEU A 51 -56.79 -6.40 -7.21
N SER A 52 -56.49 -7.35 -8.09
CA SER A 52 -55.31 -8.24 -7.99
C SER A 52 -54.04 -7.47 -8.30
N LYS A 53 -54.07 -6.50 -9.21
CA LYS A 53 -52.95 -5.59 -9.41
C LYS A 53 -52.77 -4.67 -8.20
N ALA A 54 -53.83 -4.02 -7.74
CA ALA A 54 -53.79 -3.15 -6.58
C ALA A 54 -53.53 -3.92 -5.28
N GLN A 55 -53.99 -5.16 -5.17
CA GLN A 55 -53.72 -6.09 -4.08
C GLN A 55 -52.30 -6.59 -4.20
N LYS A 56 -51.79 -6.96 -5.38
CA LYS A 56 -50.38 -7.30 -5.54
C LYS A 56 -49.51 -6.11 -5.14
N GLU A 57 -49.83 -4.90 -5.57
CA GLU A 57 -49.10 -3.70 -5.14
C GLU A 57 -49.25 -3.44 -3.64
N ARG A 58 -50.45 -3.60 -3.07
CA ARG A 58 -50.70 -3.45 -1.63
C ARG A 58 -50.11 -4.58 -0.80
N GLU A 59 -50.06 -5.80 -1.33
CA GLU A 59 -49.47 -7.01 -0.75
C GLU A 59 -47.97 -6.93 -0.89
N GLN A 60 -47.43 -6.34 -1.95
CA GLN A 60 -46.00 -6.17 -2.13
C GLN A 60 -45.52 -5.04 -1.22
N CYS A 61 -46.19 -3.89 -1.20
CA CYS A 61 -46.00 -2.85 -0.18
C CYS A 61 -46.28 -3.39 1.24
N GLY A 62 -47.28 -4.25 1.39
CA GLY A 62 -47.70 -4.85 2.65
C GLY A 62 -46.71 -5.91 3.15
N VAL A 63 -46.12 -6.69 2.25
CA VAL A 63 -45.05 -7.65 2.48
C VAL A 63 -43.77 -6.88 2.77
N GLU A 64 -43.48 -5.78 2.09
CA GLU A 64 -42.35 -4.91 2.41
C GLU A 64 -42.51 -4.25 3.78
N LEU A 65 -43.69 -3.70 4.08
CA LEU A 65 -44.03 -3.13 5.38
C LEU A 65 -44.04 -4.19 6.47
N TYR A 66 -44.59 -5.37 6.20
CA TYR A 66 -44.64 -6.48 7.14
C TYR A 66 -43.27 -7.12 7.34
N ASN A 67 -42.45 -7.26 6.30
CA ASN A 67 -41.06 -7.69 6.42
C ASN A 67 -40.25 -6.65 7.20
N SER A 68 -40.48 -5.36 6.96
CA SER A 68 -39.86 -4.28 7.72
C SER A 68 -40.34 -4.28 9.17
N GLN A 69 -41.62 -4.51 9.41
CA GLN A 69 -42.22 -4.60 10.73
C GLN A 69 -41.81 -5.88 11.45
N GLN A 70 -41.66 -7.01 10.76
CA GLN A 70 -41.09 -8.24 11.31
C GLN A 70 -39.61 -8.08 11.59
N HIS A 71 -38.85 -7.39 10.74
CA HIS A 71 -37.47 -7.06 11.03
C HIS A 71 -37.37 -6.15 12.25
N LEU A 72 -38.21 -5.12 12.33
CA LEU A 72 -38.27 -4.21 13.46
C LEU A 72 -38.73 -4.94 14.73
N ALA A 73 -39.73 -5.81 14.64
CA ALA A 73 -40.23 -6.61 15.75
C ALA A 73 -39.20 -7.65 16.19
N LYS A 74 -38.49 -8.32 15.26
CA LYS A 74 -37.35 -9.19 15.60
C LYS A 74 -36.22 -8.40 16.24
N LEU A 75 -35.95 -7.17 15.79
CA LEU A 75 -34.96 -6.30 16.39
C LEU A 75 -35.40 -5.82 17.78
N GLN A 76 -36.68 -5.47 17.96
CA GLN A 76 -37.25 -5.11 19.26
C GLN A 76 -37.27 -6.32 20.20
N GLU A 77 -37.71 -7.49 19.75
CA GLU A 77 -37.72 -8.73 20.51
C GLU A 77 -36.29 -9.18 20.85
N THR A 78 -35.33 -9.04 19.94
CA THR A 78 -33.92 -9.35 20.26
C THR A 78 -33.35 -8.33 21.24
N LEU A 79 -33.74 -7.06 21.16
CA LEU A 79 -33.30 -6.01 22.08
C LEU A 79 -33.96 -6.16 23.45
N GLU A 80 -35.24 -6.50 23.52
CA GLU A 80 -35.99 -6.85 24.74
C GLU A 80 -35.45 -8.12 25.36
N LYS A 81 -35.23 -9.21 24.59
CA LYS A 81 -34.56 -10.42 25.07
C LYS A 81 -33.16 -10.12 25.59
N CYS A 82 -32.41 -9.24 24.93
CA CYS A 82 -31.10 -8.81 25.40
C CYS A 82 -31.21 -7.99 26.69
N HIS A 83 -32.22 -7.13 26.79
CA HIS A 83 -32.49 -6.33 27.97
C HIS A 83 -32.97 -7.17 29.16
N GLU A 84 -33.87 -8.14 28.94
CA GLU A 84 -34.29 -9.14 29.91
C GLU A 84 -33.13 -10.02 30.35
N LYS A 85 -32.30 -10.51 29.42
CA LYS A 85 -31.07 -11.24 29.76
C LYS A 85 -30.13 -10.38 30.59
N HIS A 86 -29.99 -9.10 30.27
CA HIS A 86 -29.18 -8.17 31.04
C HIS A 86 -29.77 -7.94 32.44
N LEU A 87 -31.08 -7.74 32.55
CA LEU A 87 -31.77 -7.56 33.82
C LEU A 87 -31.71 -8.82 34.69
N ALA A 88 -31.93 -10.00 34.10
CA ALA A 88 -31.82 -11.29 34.78
C ALA A 88 -30.37 -11.58 35.19
N THR A 89 -29.39 -11.23 34.36
CA THR A 89 -27.97 -11.36 34.72
C THR A 89 -27.61 -10.40 35.86
N LYS A 90 -28.14 -9.17 35.84
CA LYS A 90 -27.95 -8.18 36.90
C LYS A 90 -28.62 -8.61 38.22
N GLN A 91 -29.86 -9.08 38.17
CA GLN A 91 -30.57 -9.65 39.33
C GLN A 91 -29.83 -10.85 39.88
N LYS A 92 -29.44 -11.82 39.03
CA LYS A 92 -28.65 -12.97 39.46
C LYS A 92 -27.29 -12.57 40.04
N HIS A 93 -26.66 -11.51 39.51
CA HIS A 93 -25.44 -10.96 40.08
C HIS A 93 -25.69 -10.34 41.46
N GLU A 94 -26.75 -9.54 41.63
CA GLU A 94 -27.15 -8.95 42.92
C GLU A 94 -27.53 -10.03 43.95
N GLU A 95 -28.31 -11.04 43.56
CA GLU A 95 -28.64 -12.22 44.37
C GLU A 95 -27.37 -12.99 44.77
N LYS A 96 -26.45 -13.25 43.84
CA LYS A 96 -25.19 -13.92 44.16
C LYS A 96 -24.28 -13.07 45.04
N LEU A 97 -24.34 -11.74 44.93
CA LEU A 97 -23.62 -10.84 45.82
C LEU A 97 -24.20 -10.90 47.23
N GLN A 98 -25.53 -10.86 47.36
CA GLN A 98 -26.24 -11.00 48.64
C GLN A 98 -26.01 -12.39 49.27
N GLU A 99 -26.14 -13.48 48.51
CA GLU A 99 -25.80 -14.83 48.99
C GLU A 99 -24.35 -14.91 49.47
N ARG A 100 -23.40 -14.24 48.78
CA ARG A 100 -22.00 -14.20 49.22
C ARG A 100 -21.85 -13.43 50.53
N GLU A 101 -22.54 -12.30 50.69
CA GLU A 101 -22.52 -11.51 51.91
C GLU A 101 -23.18 -12.27 53.08
N GLU A 102 -24.30 -12.95 52.84
CA GLU A 102 -24.95 -13.82 53.81
C GLU A 102 -24.07 -15.02 54.19
N LEU A 103 -23.46 -15.70 53.22
CA LEU A 103 -22.51 -16.79 53.47
C LEU A 103 -21.27 -16.32 54.21
N ALA A 104 -20.77 -15.11 53.93
CA ALA A 104 -19.66 -14.53 54.67
C ALA A 104 -20.06 -14.24 56.12
N ALA A 105 -21.24 -13.64 56.35
CA ALA A 105 -21.77 -13.41 57.70
C ALA A 105 -22.06 -14.72 58.45
N GLN A 106 -22.57 -15.75 57.77
CA GLN A 106 -22.75 -17.10 58.32
C GLN A 106 -21.41 -17.76 58.65
N ALA A 107 -20.40 -17.63 57.79
CA ALA A 107 -19.06 -18.15 58.05
C ALA A 107 -18.43 -17.44 59.26
N ASP A 108 -18.59 -16.13 59.40
CA ASP A 108 -18.08 -15.37 60.55
C ASP A 108 -18.80 -15.74 61.85
N THR A 109 -20.13 -15.91 61.81
CA THR A 109 -20.89 -16.40 62.97
C THR A 109 -20.54 -17.84 63.32
N LEU A 110 -20.34 -18.73 62.35
CA LEU A 110 -19.89 -20.10 62.59
C LEU A 110 -18.48 -20.13 63.15
N ARG A 111 -17.54 -19.33 62.64
CA ARG A 111 -16.19 -19.19 63.22
C ARG A 111 -16.28 -18.76 64.68
N LYS A 112 -17.08 -17.73 64.98
CA LYS A 112 -17.28 -17.24 66.34
C LYS A 112 -17.91 -18.30 67.25
N ASN A 113 -18.90 -19.05 66.75
CA ASN A 113 -19.50 -20.16 67.48
C ASN A 113 -18.51 -21.32 67.72
N ILE A 114 -17.65 -21.63 66.75
CA ILE A 114 -16.58 -22.62 66.89
C ILE A 114 -15.57 -22.16 67.93
N GLU A 115 -15.14 -20.89 67.91
CA GLU A 115 -14.25 -20.33 68.93
C GLU A 115 -14.89 -20.37 70.33
N ASP A 116 -16.18 -20.03 70.45
CA ASP A 116 -16.89 -20.09 71.72
C ASP A 116 -17.11 -21.54 72.18
N GLN A 117 -17.39 -22.48 71.27
CA GLN A 117 -17.46 -23.91 71.57
C GLN A 117 -16.11 -24.50 71.95
N GLN A 118 -15.02 -24.08 71.30
CA GLN A 118 -13.66 -24.47 71.67
C GLN A 118 -13.32 -23.97 73.07
N ARG A 119 -13.62 -22.71 73.39
CA ARG A 119 -13.47 -22.18 74.76
C ARG A 119 -14.33 -22.92 75.78
N GLN A 120 -15.56 -23.29 75.43
CA GLN A 120 -16.42 -24.09 76.31
C GLN A 120 -15.89 -25.51 76.47
N TYR A 121 -15.42 -26.13 75.39
CA TYR A 121 -14.79 -27.44 75.41
C TYR A 121 -13.55 -27.44 76.28
N GLU A 122 -12.66 -26.45 76.14
CA GLU A 122 -11.47 -26.29 76.99
C GLU A 122 -11.85 -26.14 78.47
N ARG A 123 -12.89 -25.34 78.78
CA ARG A 123 -13.42 -25.22 80.15
C ARG A 123 -13.99 -26.53 80.67
N GLN A 124 -14.82 -27.20 79.88
CA GLN A 124 -15.42 -28.49 80.26
C GLN A 124 -14.36 -29.58 80.37
N GLN A 125 -13.34 -29.58 79.53
CA GLN A 125 -12.21 -30.49 79.61
C GLN A 125 -11.41 -30.21 80.89
N ALA A 126 -11.17 -28.94 81.24
CA ALA A 126 -10.52 -28.58 82.49
C ALA A 126 -11.37 -28.97 83.72
N ASP A 127 -12.68 -28.79 83.68
CA ASP A 127 -13.60 -29.17 84.76
C ASP A 127 -13.75 -30.69 84.85
N LEU A 128 -13.79 -31.39 83.72
CA LEU A 128 -13.81 -32.85 83.66
C LEU A 128 -12.49 -33.41 84.14
N LEU A 129 -11.35 -32.82 83.80
CA LEU A 129 -10.05 -33.19 84.37
C LEU A 129 -10.07 -33.04 85.90
N LYS A 130 -10.54 -31.90 86.44
CA LYS A 130 -10.69 -31.70 87.89
C LYS A 130 -11.66 -32.70 88.51
N LEU A 131 -12.81 -32.95 87.88
CA LEU A 131 -13.81 -33.88 88.38
C LEU A 131 -13.31 -35.32 88.31
N THR A 132 -12.56 -35.68 87.27
CA THR A 132 -11.91 -36.99 87.13
C THR A 132 -10.83 -37.14 88.19
N GLU A 133 -10.04 -36.09 88.45
CA GLU A 133 -9.06 -36.10 89.54
C GLU A 133 -9.74 -36.25 90.90
N THR A 134 -10.91 -35.62 91.09
CA THR A 134 -11.70 -35.74 92.32
C THR A 134 -12.36 -37.12 92.42
N LEU A 135 -12.88 -37.66 91.32
CA LEU A 135 -13.47 -38.98 91.22
C LEU A 135 -12.41 -40.05 91.48
N VAL A 136 -11.22 -39.92 90.90
CA VAL A 136 -10.08 -40.82 91.15
C VAL A 136 -9.68 -40.73 92.62
N LYS A 137 -9.63 -39.55 93.23
CA LYS A 137 -9.37 -39.41 94.68
C LYS A 137 -10.45 -40.10 95.52
N VAL A 138 -11.73 -39.96 95.17
CA VAL A 138 -12.85 -40.61 95.87
C VAL A 138 -12.88 -42.11 95.62
N GLN A 139 -12.61 -42.55 94.40
CA GLN A 139 -12.52 -43.96 94.02
C GLN A 139 -11.33 -44.62 94.69
N GLN A 140 -10.16 -43.99 94.74
CA GLN A 140 -9.02 -44.47 95.52
C GLN A 140 -9.39 -44.58 97.00
N PHE A 141 -10.16 -43.64 97.54
CA PHE A 141 -10.63 -43.73 98.93
C PHE A 141 -11.64 -44.87 99.14
N ASN A 142 -12.55 -45.09 98.19
CA ASN A 142 -13.56 -46.15 98.23
C ASN A 142 -12.97 -47.54 97.94
N GLU A 143 -12.04 -47.62 97.00
CA GLU A 143 -11.26 -48.81 96.69
C GLU A 143 -10.29 -49.13 97.82
N GLN A 144 -9.66 -48.17 98.49
CA GLN A 144 -8.90 -48.46 99.71
C GLN A 144 -9.80 -49.15 100.76
N LEU A 145 -11.01 -48.63 100.98
CA LEU A 145 -11.98 -49.25 101.89
C LEU A 145 -12.51 -50.62 101.42
N LYS A 146 -12.69 -50.82 100.12
CA LYS A 146 -13.27 -52.06 99.56
C LYS A 146 -12.20 -53.14 99.29
N ASN A 147 -10.99 -52.72 98.92
CA ASN A 147 -9.85 -53.58 98.62
C ASN A 147 -9.18 -54.07 99.91
N GLU A 148 -9.22 -53.33 101.02
CA GLU A 148 -8.81 -53.91 102.32
C GLU A 148 -9.61 -55.18 102.67
N VAL A 149 -10.84 -55.35 102.17
CA VAL A 149 -11.68 -56.52 102.50
C VAL A 149 -11.63 -57.64 101.44
N GLN A 150 -11.34 -57.34 100.17
CA GLN A 150 -11.39 -58.36 99.10
C GLN A 150 -10.06 -58.66 98.38
N VAL A 151 -9.03 -57.83 98.54
CA VAL A 151 -7.78 -57.96 97.76
C VAL A 151 -6.74 -58.89 98.39
N GLU A 152 -6.89 -59.32 99.65
CA GLU A 152 -5.89 -60.19 100.27
C GLU A 152 -5.78 -61.60 99.64
N ARG A 153 -6.72 -62.05 98.79
CA ARG A 153 -6.65 -63.43 98.24
C ARG A 153 -6.89 -63.65 96.75
N ARG A 154 -7.30 -62.67 95.93
CA ARG A 154 -7.52 -62.91 94.47
C ARG A 154 -6.91 -61.89 93.52
N ALA A 155 -6.36 -60.78 94.00
CA ALA A 155 -5.86 -59.71 93.14
C ALA A 155 -4.48 -59.98 92.51
N ALA A 156 -3.66 -60.83 93.09
CA ALA A 156 -2.29 -61.01 92.61
C ALA A 156 -2.22 -61.59 91.17
N PHE A 157 -3.11 -62.51 90.81
CA PHE A 157 -2.97 -63.23 89.53
C PHE A 157 -3.75 -62.65 88.35
N LYS A 158 -4.85 -61.93 88.57
CA LYS A 158 -5.66 -61.38 87.45
C LYS A 158 -5.21 -59.97 87.02
N THR A 159 -4.60 -59.22 87.93
CA THR A 159 -4.09 -57.87 87.63
C THR A 159 -2.88 -57.92 86.70
N GLU A 160 -1.97 -58.89 86.87
CA GLU A 160 -0.82 -59.05 85.98
C GLU A 160 -1.25 -59.33 84.53
N GLU A 161 -2.23 -60.21 84.30
CA GLU A 161 -2.70 -60.53 82.95
C GLU A 161 -3.38 -59.33 82.27
N ASP A 162 -4.26 -58.62 82.98
CA ASP A 162 -4.93 -57.43 82.44
C ASP A 162 -3.94 -56.28 82.17
N ILE A 163 -2.94 -56.08 83.06
CA ILE A 163 -1.86 -55.11 82.85
C ILE A 163 -1.06 -55.46 81.59
N THR A 164 -0.68 -56.73 81.40
CA THR A 164 0.09 -57.12 80.20
C THR A 164 -0.68 -56.90 78.90
N ASN A 165 -2.01 -57.07 78.92
CA ASN A 165 -2.84 -56.82 77.74
C ASN A 165 -3.02 -55.31 77.49
N LEU A 166 -3.21 -54.50 78.54
CA LEU A 166 -3.25 -53.05 78.43
C LEU A 166 -1.91 -52.47 77.97
N GLU A 167 -0.79 -53.01 78.43
CA GLU A 167 0.56 -52.64 77.96
C GLU A 167 0.74 -52.95 76.47
N LYS A 168 0.25 -54.10 75.99
CA LYS A 168 0.30 -54.43 74.55
C LYS A 168 -0.54 -53.47 73.71
N GLU A 169 -1.76 -53.13 74.14
CA GLU A 169 -2.60 -52.17 73.43
C GLU A 169 -2.04 -50.74 73.52
N LYS A 170 -1.45 -50.35 74.65
CA LYS A 170 -0.75 -49.06 74.80
C LYS A 170 0.47 -48.98 73.90
N LEU A 171 1.29 -50.03 73.82
CA LEU A 171 2.43 -50.08 72.91
C LEU A 171 1.99 -49.94 71.44
N LYS A 172 0.87 -50.57 71.03
CA LYS A 172 0.31 -50.38 69.68
C LYS A 172 -0.16 -48.94 69.46
N GLN A 173 -0.83 -48.35 70.46
CA GLN A 173 -1.28 -46.96 70.40
C GLN A 173 -0.09 -46.00 70.28
N ASP A 174 0.93 -46.17 71.11
CA ASP A 174 2.13 -45.34 71.13
C ASP A 174 2.89 -45.46 69.80
N ASN A 175 3.04 -46.67 69.25
CA ASN A 175 3.64 -46.86 67.92
C ASN A 175 2.86 -46.15 66.80
N LEU A 176 1.53 -46.14 66.87
CA LEU A 176 0.70 -45.43 65.90
C LEU A 176 0.86 -43.91 66.06
N ILE A 177 0.84 -43.39 67.28
CA ILE A 177 1.07 -41.97 67.58
C ILE A 177 2.44 -41.55 67.04
N ASP A 178 3.50 -42.31 67.35
CA ASP A 178 4.87 -42.04 66.92
C ASP A 178 5.00 -42.03 65.38
N SER A 179 4.23 -42.90 64.68
CA SER A 179 4.16 -42.90 63.22
C SER A 179 3.42 -41.69 62.64
N LEU A 180 2.37 -41.22 63.31
CA LEU A 180 1.60 -40.05 62.91
C LEU A 180 2.38 -38.76 63.18
N GLU A 181 3.05 -38.65 64.33
CA GLU A 181 3.92 -37.53 64.66
C GLU A 181 5.06 -37.39 63.65
N LYS A 182 5.73 -38.49 63.29
CA LYS A 182 6.75 -38.47 62.21
C LYS A 182 6.18 -38.00 60.88
N ARG A 183 4.95 -38.41 60.55
CA ARG A 183 4.29 -37.95 59.31
C ARG A 183 3.88 -36.48 59.36
N VAL A 184 3.46 -35.98 60.53
CA VAL A 184 3.19 -34.55 60.73
C VAL A 184 4.47 -33.74 60.53
N VAL A 185 5.60 -34.15 61.12
CA VAL A 185 6.89 -33.48 60.94
C VAL A 185 7.30 -33.45 59.46
N LEU A 186 7.21 -34.57 58.75
CA LEU A 186 7.52 -34.62 57.31
C LEU A 186 6.62 -33.69 56.48
N LEU A 187 5.32 -33.65 56.79
CA LEU A 187 4.38 -32.74 56.12
C LEU A 187 4.67 -31.27 56.44
N GLU A 188 5.06 -30.95 57.66
CA GLU A 188 5.48 -29.59 58.05
C GLU A 188 6.76 -29.16 57.33
N GLU A 189 7.73 -30.06 57.15
CA GLU A 189 8.93 -29.81 56.33
C GLU A 189 8.59 -29.61 54.85
N GLU A 190 7.70 -30.44 54.28
CA GLU A 190 7.20 -30.26 52.91
C GLU A 190 6.47 -28.93 52.74
N ILE A 191 5.59 -28.55 53.68
CA ILE A 191 4.89 -27.26 53.66
C ILE A 191 5.90 -26.10 53.76
N SER A 192 6.90 -26.20 54.63
CA SER A 192 7.95 -25.19 54.78
C SER A 192 8.77 -25.01 53.49
N THR A 193 9.18 -26.10 52.86
CA THR A 193 9.94 -26.06 51.60
C THR A 193 9.12 -25.50 50.44
N VAL A 194 7.85 -25.90 50.31
CA VAL A 194 6.93 -25.35 49.30
C VAL A 194 6.68 -23.86 49.54
N ASN A 195 6.46 -23.43 50.79
CA ASN A 195 6.28 -22.02 51.12
C ASN A 195 7.51 -21.19 50.76
N SER A 196 8.72 -21.69 51.04
CA SER A 196 9.96 -21.03 50.65
C SER A 196 10.13 -20.94 49.12
N GLN A 197 9.76 -21.99 48.39
CA GLN A 197 9.76 -21.97 46.91
C GLN A 197 8.77 -20.95 46.35
N VAL A 198 7.55 -20.90 46.88
CA VAL A 198 6.53 -19.93 46.46
C VAL A 198 7.00 -18.49 46.73
N GLU A 199 7.59 -18.23 47.89
CA GLU A 199 8.12 -16.90 48.23
C GLU A 199 9.28 -16.49 47.31
N ASN A 200 10.18 -17.42 46.99
CA ASN A 200 11.27 -17.18 46.04
C ASN A 200 10.75 -16.92 44.63
N GLN A 201 9.80 -17.71 44.14
CA GLN A 201 9.17 -17.48 42.83
C GLN A 201 8.43 -16.14 42.78
N GLN A 202 7.75 -15.73 43.86
CA GLN A 202 7.12 -14.40 43.93
C GLN A 202 8.15 -13.27 43.83
N ARG A 203 9.30 -13.39 44.52
CA ARG A 203 10.40 -12.42 44.42
C ARG A 203 11.02 -12.38 43.01
N GLU A 204 11.25 -13.53 42.38
CA GLU A 204 11.77 -13.59 41.01
C GLU A 204 10.77 -13.01 40.00
N THR A 205 9.48 -13.32 40.15
CA THR A 205 8.42 -12.77 39.29
C THR A 205 8.33 -11.25 39.44
N GLN A 206 8.48 -10.72 40.67
CA GLN A 206 8.50 -9.30 40.92
C GLN A 206 9.69 -8.61 40.26
N LYS A 207 10.91 -9.17 40.42
CA LYS A 207 12.11 -8.66 39.73
C LYS A 207 11.98 -8.69 38.22
N ALA A 208 11.41 -9.76 37.66
CA ALA A 208 11.17 -9.85 36.21
C ALA A 208 10.19 -8.78 35.72
N ARG A 209 9.14 -8.46 36.51
CA ARG A 209 8.22 -7.36 36.20
C ARG A 209 8.89 -6.00 36.25
N GLU A 210 9.75 -5.75 37.23
CA GLU A 210 10.53 -4.52 37.34
C GLU A 210 11.48 -4.35 36.14
N ILE A 211 12.23 -5.39 35.77
CA ILE A 211 13.10 -5.38 34.59
C ILE A 211 12.31 -5.13 33.30
N LEU A 212 11.13 -5.75 33.14
CA LEU A 212 10.27 -5.51 31.98
C LEU A 212 9.74 -4.07 31.95
N ALA A 213 9.38 -3.50 33.09
CA ALA A 213 8.94 -2.10 33.18
C ALA A 213 10.08 -1.13 32.84
N GLU A 214 11.29 -1.38 33.32
CA GLU A 214 12.50 -0.62 32.98
C GLU A 214 12.81 -0.71 31.47
N ALA A 215 12.80 -1.92 30.90
CA ALA A 215 13.03 -2.12 29.47
C ALA A 215 11.96 -1.44 28.58
N LEU A 216 10.69 -1.45 29.00
CA LEU A 216 9.63 -0.71 28.30
C LEU A 216 9.86 0.80 28.35
N ALA A 217 10.24 1.34 29.52
CA ALA A 217 10.55 2.76 29.67
C ALA A 217 11.77 3.18 28.84
N GLU A 218 12.82 2.35 28.79
CA GLU A 218 13.99 2.57 27.94
C GLU A 218 13.63 2.55 26.45
N MET A 219 12.79 1.59 26.01
CA MET A 219 12.31 1.55 24.62
C MET A 219 11.47 2.79 24.26
N GLU A 220 10.64 3.29 25.17
CA GLU A 220 9.90 4.53 24.97
C GLU A 220 10.83 5.75 24.85
N ALA A 221 11.86 5.83 25.69
CA ALA A 221 12.88 6.87 25.64
C ALA A 221 13.66 6.84 24.31
N ILE A 222 14.14 5.68 23.88
CA ILE A 222 14.84 5.50 22.59
C ILE A 222 13.93 5.88 21.42
N ASN A 223 12.65 5.50 21.45
CA ASN A 223 11.69 5.88 20.41
C ASN A 223 11.44 7.39 20.36
N PHE A 224 11.40 8.06 21.51
CA PHE A 224 11.29 9.51 21.59
C PHE A 224 12.53 10.20 21.01
N GLU A 225 13.73 9.76 21.39
CA GLU A 225 15.01 10.26 20.84
C GLU A 225 15.10 10.04 19.33
N LYS A 226 14.72 8.86 18.84
CA LYS A 226 14.67 8.56 17.40
C LYS A 226 13.73 9.52 16.66
N LYS A 227 12.54 9.81 17.20
CA LYS A 227 11.62 10.80 16.62
C LYS A 227 12.25 12.21 16.61
N GLN A 228 12.90 12.60 17.70
CA GLN A 228 13.58 13.89 17.79
C GLN A 228 14.74 14.02 16.80
N LEU A 229 15.58 12.98 16.67
CA LEU A 229 16.69 12.94 15.71
C LEU A 229 16.19 12.97 14.27
N VAL A 230 15.12 12.24 13.93
CA VAL A 230 14.50 12.30 12.60
C VAL A 230 13.94 13.70 12.31
N GLN A 231 13.35 14.36 13.30
CA GLN A 231 12.85 15.73 13.14
C GLN A 231 14.00 16.74 12.97
N GLN A 232 15.07 16.61 13.75
CA GLN A 232 16.28 17.42 13.60
C GLN A 232 16.91 17.19 12.21
N TRP A 233 17.04 15.94 11.79
CA TRP A 233 17.58 15.58 10.48
C TRP A 233 16.75 16.18 9.34
N LYS A 234 15.40 16.03 9.37
CA LYS A 234 14.49 16.69 8.42
C LYS A 234 14.68 18.22 8.42
N GLY A 235 14.83 18.83 9.59
CA GLY A 235 15.13 20.26 9.73
C GLY A 235 16.46 20.65 9.09
N THR A 236 17.52 19.86 9.31
CA THR A 236 18.83 20.10 8.69
C THR A 236 18.80 19.94 7.17
N LEU A 237 18.03 18.98 6.65
CA LEU A 237 17.86 18.76 5.22
C LEU A 237 17.15 19.94 4.54
N ILE A 238 16.06 20.43 5.13
CA ILE A 238 15.37 21.64 4.65
C ILE A 238 16.29 22.86 4.71
N GLY A 239 17.07 23.00 5.79
CA GLY A 239 18.07 24.06 5.91
C GLY A 239 19.15 23.97 4.83
N MET A 240 19.62 22.77 4.51
CA MET A 240 20.60 22.53 3.44
C MET A 240 20.03 22.84 2.06
N GLN A 241 18.79 22.42 1.78
CA GLN A 241 18.10 22.73 0.52
C GLN A 241 17.95 24.24 0.32
N ARG A 242 17.49 24.99 1.34
CA ARG A 242 17.38 26.46 1.26
C ARG A 242 18.74 27.13 1.05
N ARG A 243 19.81 26.64 1.68
CA ARG A 243 21.17 27.15 1.45
C ARG A 243 21.64 26.84 0.03
N HIS A 244 21.34 25.66 -0.49
CA HIS A 244 21.69 25.29 -1.86
C HIS A 244 20.93 26.14 -2.89
N GLU A 245 19.64 26.43 -2.66
CA GLU A 245 18.85 27.35 -3.48
C GLU A 245 19.40 28.78 -3.42
N ALA A 246 19.80 29.25 -2.23
CA ALA A 246 20.45 30.55 -2.08
C ALA A 246 21.81 30.61 -2.79
N MET A 247 22.64 29.56 -2.65
CA MET A 247 23.94 29.43 -3.32
C MET A 247 23.77 29.44 -4.83
N LYS A 248 22.83 28.67 -5.37
CA LYS A 248 22.52 28.64 -6.80
C LYS A 248 22.12 30.02 -7.32
N LYS A 249 21.25 30.74 -6.59
CA LYS A 249 20.89 32.13 -6.95
C LYS A 249 22.09 33.08 -6.91
N THR A 250 23.00 32.93 -5.95
CA THR A 250 24.22 33.74 -5.91
C THR A 250 25.21 33.38 -7.02
N GLU A 251 25.29 32.11 -7.43
CA GLU A 251 26.10 31.67 -8.57
C GLU A 251 25.53 32.19 -9.89
N GLU A 252 24.21 32.11 -10.08
CA GLU A 252 23.52 32.69 -11.24
C GLU A 252 23.74 34.20 -11.33
N ALA A 253 23.61 34.92 -10.20
CA ALA A 253 23.89 36.36 -10.13
C ALA A 253 25.38 36.67 -10.41
N LEU A 254 26.30 35.86 -9.89
CA LEU A 254 27.73 36.01 -10.17
C LEU A 254 28.04 35.77 -11.65
N GLN A 255 27.40 34.78 -12.29
CA GLN A 255 27.56 34.52 -13.71
C GLN A 255 27.02 35.67 -14.56
N GLN A 256 25.84 36.19 -14.22
CA GLN A 256 25.29 37.40 -14.88
C GLN A 256 26.24 38.59 -14.77
N GLN A 257 26.83 38.82 -13.59
CA GLN A 257 27.82 39.88 -13.40
C GLN A 257 29.11 39.66 -14.22
N LYS A 258 29.56 38.41 -14.37
CA LYS A 258 30.70 38.10 -15.26
C LYS A 258 30.36 38.38 -16.73
N ASP A 259 29.16 38.00 -17.16
CA ASP A 259 28.71 38.24 -18.53
C ASP A 259 28.57 39.75 -18.81
N GLU A 260 28.02 40.52 -17.85
CA GLU A 260 27.97 42.00 -17.91
C GLU A 260 29.36 42.63 -17.96
N LEU A 261 30.30 42.16 -17.13
CA LEU A 261 31.69 42.63 -17.17
C LEU A 261 32.37 42.32 -18.51
N GLN A 262 32.10 41.16 -19.11
CA GLN A 262 32.61 40.80 -20.42
C GLN A 262 32.02 41.68 -21.52
N VAL A 263 30.72 42.01 -21.45
CA VAL A 263 30.09 42.98 -22.37
C VAL A 263 30.72 44.35 -22.22
N LEU A 264 30.89 44.85 -20.99
CA LEU A 264 31.56 46.13 -20.72
C LEU A 264 33.02 46.13 -21.19
N GLU A 265 33.75 45.03 -21.04
CA GLU A 265 35.12 44.92 -21.54
C GLU A 265 35.18 44.98 -23.07
N ASN A 266 34.24 44.31 -23.75
CA ASN A 266 34.09 44.41 -25.20
C ASN A 266 33.73 45.84 -25.64
N GLU A 267 32.86 46.54 -24.92
CA GLU A 267 32.55 47.96 -25.16
C GLU A 267 33.77 48.86 -24.91
N ILE A 268 34.57 48.61 -23.87
CA ILE A 268 35.83 49.33 -23.62
C ILE A 268 36.82 49.08 -24.76
N ILE A 269 36.94 47.86 -25.27
CA ILE A 269 37.79 47.54 -26.42
C ILE A 269 37.30 48.27 -27.68
N GLY A 270 35.98 48.25 -27.94
CA GLY A 270 35.34 48.97 -29.04
C GLY A 270 35.60 50.47 -28.97
N THR A 271 35.28 51.09 -27.85
CA THR A 271 35.53 52.53 -27.62
C THR A 271 37.02 52.90 -27.71
N ARG A 272 37.94 52.04 -27.24
CA ARG A 272 39.39 52.26 -27.44
C ARG A 272 39.79 52.20 -28.92
N LYS A 273 39.19 51.31 -29.71
CA LYS A 273 39.41 51.24 -31.16
C LYS A 273 38.90 52.51 -31.84
N ASP A 274 37.73 52.99 -31.45
CA ASP A 274 37.16 54.24 -31.96
C ASP A 274 38.01 55.45 -31.59
N ILE A 275 38.48 55.54 -30.33
CA ILE A 275 39.43 56.58 -29.90
C ILE A 275 40.70 56.56 -30.75
N LYS A 276 41.27 55.38 -31.03
CA LYS A 276 42.44 55.27 -31.92
C LYS A 276 42.13 55.71 -33.34
N GLY A 277 40.94 55.39 -33.86
CA GLY A 277 40.45 55.85 -35.16
C GLY A 277 40.38 57.38 -35.22
N VAL A 278 39.72 57.99 -34.23
CA VAL A 278 39.61 59.45 -34.10
C VAL A 278 40.99 60.09 -33.93
N GLN A 279 41.89 59.52 -33.13
CA GLN A 279 43.27 60.00 -33.00
C GLN A 279 44.03 59.96 -34.32
N ALA A 280 43.87 58.90 -35.12
CA ALA A 280 44.50 58.80 -36.43
C ALA A 280 43.96 59.86 -37.41
N GLU A 281 42.65 60.11 -37.40
CA GLU A 281 42.05 61.20 -38.18
C GLU A 281 42.51 62.58 -37.71
N THR A 282 42.58 62.79 -36.39
CA THR A 282 43.05 64.05 -35.80
C THR A 282 44.52 64.30 -36.16
N ALA A 283 45.36 63.25 -36.17
CA ALA A 283 46.75 63.35 -36.60
C ALA A 283 46.87 63.71 -38.09
N LYS A 284 46.06 63.11 -38.96
CA LYS A 284 46.00 63.47 -40.39
C LYS A 284 45.56 64.92 -40.59
N LEU A 285 44.54 65.37 -39.85
CA LEU A 285 44.06 66.76 -39.89
C LEU A 285 45.12 67.73 -39.36
N ALA A 286 45.83 67.38 -38.28
CA ALA A 286 46.91 68.21 -37.74
C ALA A 286 48.10 68.30 -38.71
N GLU A 287 48.47 67.19 -39.37
CA GLU A 287 49.50 67.19 -40.42
C GLU A 287 49.06 68.05 -41.63
N PHE A 288 47.78 67.98 -42.01
CA PHE A 288 47.22 68.84 -43.05
C PHE A 288 47.25 70.32 -42.64
N MET A 289 46.81 70.65 -41.42
CA MET A 289 46.87 72.00 -40.88
C MET A 289 48.31 72.53 -40.85
N SER A 290 49.28 71.73 -40.40
CA SER A 290 50.69 72.15 -40.40
C SER A 290 51.21 72.42 -41.81
N ARG A 291 50.81 71.63 -42.82
CA ARG A 291 51.14 71.90 -44.23
C ARG A 291 50.54 73.21 -44.72
N VAL A 292 49.26 73.46 -44.41
CA VAL A 292 48.58 74.71 -44.77
C VAL A 292 49.21 75.91 -44.08
N ASP A 293 49.53 75.82 -42.78
CA ASP A 293 50.20 76.90 -42.04
C ASP A 293 51.60 77.20 -42.60
N ASN A 294 52.32 76.16 -43.01
CA ASN A 294 53.61 76.33 -43.69
C ASN A 294 53.43 77.01 -45.05
N GLU A 295 52.44 76.62 -45.84
CA GLU A 295 52.11 77.29 -47.12
C GLU A 295 51.73 78.76 -46.90
N VAL A 296 50.89 79.05 -45.91
CA VAL A 296 50.52 80.43 -45.53
C VAL A 296 51.76 81.22 -45.13
N THR A 297 52.68 80.63 -44.36
CA THR A 297 53.94 81.28 -43.95
C THR A 297 54.85 81.55 -45.15
N VAL A 298 54.95 80.61 -46.10
CA VAL A 298 55.75 80.76 -47.33
C VAL A 298 55.13 81.84 -48.23
N LEU A 299 53.81 81.82 -48.42
CA LEU A 299 53.09 82.82 -49.20
C LEU A 299 53.19 84.21 -48.56
N GLY A 300 53.11 84.31 -47.23
CA GLY A 300 53.34 85.55 -46.50
C GLY A 300 54.72 86.14 -46.78
N LYS A 301 55.78 85.32 -46.68
CA LYS A 301 57.15 85.74 -47.04
C LYS A 301 57.29 86.16 -48.51
N GLN A 302 56.62 85.45 -49.43
CA GLN A 302 56.63 85.82 -50.85
C GLN A 302 55.94 87.16 -51.08
N ILE A 303 54.84 87.44 -50.38
CA ILE A 303 54.16 88.73 -50.40
C ILE A 303 55.09 89.83 -49.89
N ASP A 304 55.79 89.63 -48.78
CA ASP A 304 56.74 90.61 -48.24
C ASP A 304 57.84 90.95 -49.25
N VAL A 305 58.42 89.94 -49.91
CA VAL A 305 59.42 90.13 -50.97
C VAL A 305 58.85 90.92 -52.16
N LEU A 306 57.60 90.63 -52.56
CA LEU A 306 56.94 91.36 -53.64
C LEU A 306 56.64 92.81 -53.26
N VAL A 307 56.25 93.07 -52.01
CA VAL A 307 56.04 94.42 -51.48
C VAL A 307 57.35 95.19 -51.46
N GLU A 308 58.43 94.61 -50.95
CA GLU A 308 59.75 95.24 -50.94
C GLU A 308 60.25 95.54 -52.36
N ARG A 309 60.06 94.61 -53.30
CA ARG A 309 60.38 94.82 -54.72
C ARG A 309 59.56 95.95 -55.34
N LYS A 310 58.26 96.04 -55.03
CA LYS A 310 57.39 97.13 -55.47
C LYS A 310 57.88 98.46 -54.91
N GLU A 311 58.21 98.53 -53.63
CA GLU A 311 58.73 99.76 -53.01
C GLU A 311 60.07 100.19 -53.62
N LYS A 312 60.99 99.24 -53.86
CA LYS A 312 62.25 99.52 -54.53
C LYS A 312 62.01 100.08 -55.93
N GLY A 313 61.14 99.45 -56.72
CA GLY A 313 60.76 99.94 -58.04
C GLY A 313 60.09 101.32 -57.99
N ALA A 314 59.29 101.61 -56.97
CA ALA A 314 58.70 102.93 -56.77
C ALA A 314 59.77 104.00 -56.47
N ARG A 315 60.78 103.68 -55.64
CA ARG A 315 61.91 104.59 -55.37
C ARG A 315 62.75 104.84 -56.63
N GLU A 316 63.04 103.79 -57.39
CA GLU A 316 63.76 103.88 -58.67
C GLU A 316 63.00 104.76 -59.68
N TYR A 317 61.67 104.62 -59.75
CA TYR A 317 60.82 105.45 -60.60
C TYR A 317 60.88 106.93 -60.22
N VAL A 318 60.80 107.26 -58.93
CA VAL A 318 60.92 108.66 -58.46
C VAL A 318 62.29 109.23 -58.82
N MET A 319 63.37 108.50 -58.55
CA MET A 319 64.73 108.89 -58.93
C MET A 319 64.89 109.13 -60.44
N LEU A 320 64.37 108.23 -61.27
CA LEU A 320 64.42 108.40 -62.73
C LEU A 320 63.64 109.63 -63.18
N LYS A 321 62.47 109.86 -62.59
CA LYS A 321 61.65 111.02 -62.89
C LYS A 321 62.38 112.32 -62.56
N ASP A 322 62.98 112.42 -61.37
CA ASP A 322 63.73 113.61 -60.94
C ASP A 322 64.96 113.85 -61.85
N ASN A 323 65.68 112.77 -62.22
CA ASN A 323 66.79 112.85 -63.16
C ASN A 323 66.34 113.32 -64.56
N ILE A 324 65.20 112.84 -65.05
CA ILE A 324 64.65 113.29 -66.35
C ILE A 324 64.30 114.78 -66.28
N GLU A 325 63.63 115.23 -65.21
CA GLU A 325 63.30 116.65 -65.02
C GLU A 325 64.56 117.53 -64.96
N GLN A 326 65.63 117.07 -64.30
CA GLN A 326 66.91 117.77 -64.29
C GLN A 326 67.57 117.80 -65.66
N THR A 327 67.64 116.67 -66.36
CA THR A 327 68.24 116.60 -67.71
C THR A 327 67.47 117.43 -68.75
N ASP A 328 66.14 117.52 -68.65
CA ASP A 328 65.32 118.37 -69.53
C ASP A 328 65.58 119.86 -69.27
N ALA A 329 65.78 120.25 -68.00
CA ALA A 329 66.15 121.62 -67.64
C ALA A 329 67.56 122.00 -68.16
N GLU A 330 68.53 121.09 -68.04
CA GLU A 330 69.88 121.27 -68.58
C GLU A 330 69.87 121.33 -70.11
N ALA A 331 69.11 120.46 -70.77
CA ALA A 331 68.96 120.46 -72.22
C ALA A 331 68.38 121.78 -72.75
N LYS A 332 67.33 122.32 -72.12
CA LYS A 332 66.76 123.63 -72.48
C LYS A 332 67.77 124.77 -72.35
N LYS A 333 68.63 124.72 -71.32
CA LYS A 333 69.69 125.71 -71.11
C LYS A 333 70.75 125.63 -72.21
N LEU A 334 71.20 124.42 -72.54
CA LEU A 334 72.16 124.19 -73.63
C LEU A 334 71.58 124.57 -74.99
N GLU A 335 70.28 124.34 -75.23
CA GLU A 335 69.62 124.74 -76.48
C GLU A 335 69.58 126.26 -76.63
N TYR A 336 69.37 126.99 -75.53
CA TYR A 336 69.46 128.45 -75.52
C TYR A 336 70.87 128.94 -75.85
N GLU A 337 71.90 128.37 -75.23
CA GLU A 337 73.31 128.69 -75.49
C GLU A 337 73.73 128.34 -76.93
N ALA A 338 73.27 127.21 -77.47
CA ALA A 338 73.53 126.82 -78.86
C ALA A 338 72.90 127.81 -79.85
N ARG A 339 71.69 128.32 -79.57
CA ARG A 339 71.06 129.36 -80.40
C ARG A 339 71.86 130.66 -80.38
N THR A 340 72.40 131.08 -79.23
CA THR A 340 73.23 132.29 -79.15
C THR A 340 74.54 132.13 -79.94
N TYR A 341 75.24 131.00 -79.80
CA TYR A 341 76.46 130.77 -80.56
C TYR A 341 76.21 130.63 -82.07
N SER A 342 75.08 130.05 -82.48
CA SER A 342 74.69 129.99 -83.89
C SER A 342 74.48 131.38 -84.49
N THR A 343 73.85 132.30 -83.74
CA THR A 343 73.70 133.69 -84.20
C THR A 343 75.04 134.42 -84.32
N GLU A 344 75.98 134.18 -83.39
CA GLU A 344 77.33 134.74 -83.46
C GLU A 344 78.13 134.17 -84.65
N ALA A 345 78.04 132.87 -84.91
CA ALA A 345 78.70 132.22 -86.04
C ALA A 345 78.18 132.76 -87.39
N ALA A 346 76.87 132.93 -87.53
CA ALA A 346 76.26 133.50 -88.73
C ALA A 346 76.75 134.94 -89.01
N ASP A 347 76.94 135.76 -87.98
CA ASP A 347 77.49 137.11 -88.11
C ASP A 347 78.97 137.10 -88.52
N ILE A 348 79.76 136.12 -88.05
CA ILE A 348 81.16 135.93 -88.46
C ILE A 348 81.25 135.47 -89.91
N GLU A 349 80.42 134.51 -90.35
CA GLU A 349 80.36 134.08 -91.74
C GLU A 349 80.03 135.23 -92.69
N LYS A 350 79.09 136.09 -92.30
CA LYS A 350 78.72 137.29 -93.08
C LYS A 350 79.91 138.25 -93.25
N LYS A 351 80.75 138.39 -92.22
CA LYS A 351 81.99 139.18 -92.28
C LYS A 351 83.05 138.49 -93.16
N MET A 352 83.22 137.17 -93.06
CA MET A 352 84.16 136.41 -93.91
C MET A 352 83.80 136.49 -95.39
N LEU A 353 82.52 136.36 -95.75
CA LEU A 353 82.06 136.47 -97.14
C LEU A 353 82.35 137.86 -97.74
N LYS A 354 82.29 138.92 -96.91
CA LYS A 354 82.64 140.28 -97.34
C LYS A 354 84.14 140.40 -97.65
N VAL A 355 84.99 139.87 -96.78
CA VAL A 355 86.46 139.85 -96.97
C VAL A 355 86.86 138.97 -98.17
N SER A 356 86.23 137.81 -98.34
CA SER A 356 86.50 136.90 -99.48
C SER A 356 86.18 137.58 -100.82
N LYS A 357 85.10 138.35 -100.92
CA LYS A 357 84.80 139.15 -102.12
C LYS A 357 85.85 140.23 -102.40
N GLU A 358 86.39 140.87 -101.36
CA GLU A 358 87.46 141.86 -101.52
C GLU A 358 88.77 141.21 -102.00
N VAL A 359 89.09 140.00 -101.51
CA VAL A 359 90.27 139.23 -101.96
C VAL A 359 90.16 138.82 -103.43
N VAL A 360 89.00 138.31 -103.87
CA VAL A 360 88.79 137.90 -105.28
C VAL A 360 88.92 139.09 -106.24
N LEU A 361 88.45 140.28 -105.85
CA LEU A 361 88.66 141.49 -106.65
C LEU A 361 90.15 141.82 -106.79
N MET A 362 90.92 141.69 -105.70
CA MET A 362 92.37 141.93 -105.69
C MET A 362 93.15 140.88 -106.50
N GLU A 363 92.76 139.61 -106.43
CA GLU A 363 93.38 138.53 -107.23
C GLU A 363 93.15 138.72 -108.73
N ASN A 364 91.99 139.22 -109.13
CA ASN A 364 91.70 139.53 -110.54
C ASN A 364 92.57 140.68 -111.06
N ASP A 365 92.81 141.72 -110.25
CA ASP A 365 93.72 142.83 -110.62
C ASP A 365 95.18 142.35 -110.79
N ILE A 366 95.60 141.38 -109.98
CA ILE A 366 96.92 140.73 -110.08
C ILE A 366 97.03 139.87 -111.36
N LEU A 367 95.99 139.10 -111.68
CA LEU A 367 95.95 138.25 -112.88
C LEU A 367 95.93 139.07 -114.18
N GLU A 368 95.22 140.21 -114.21
CA GLU A 368 95.25 141.10 -115.37
C GLU A 368 96.65 141.71 -115.57
N SER A 369 97.37 141.98 -114.48
CA SER A 369 98.76 142.46 -114.49
C SER A 369 99.74 141.39 -114.99
N LEU A 370 99.57 140.13 -114.56
CA LEU A 370 100.36 138.97 -115.02
C LEU A 370 100.07 138.61 -116.48
N GLY A 371 98.81 138.72 -116.92
CA GLY A 371 98.41 138.49 -118.30
C GLY A 371 99.05 139.48 -119.27
N LYS A 372 99.18 140.75 -118.88
CA LYS A 372 99.89 141.78 -119.67
C LYS A 372 101.41 141.54 -119.74
N GLN A 373 102.01 140.88 -118.75
CA GLN A 373 103.44 140.53 -118.77
C GLN A 373 103.75 139.24 -119.55
N SER A 374 102.79 138.31 -119.64
CA SER A 374 103.01 137.01 -120.29
C SER A 374 102.79 137.00 -121.82
N SER A 375 102.30 138.08 -122.43
CA SER A 375 102.07 138.17 -123.87
C SER A 375 103.33 138.41 -124.72
N LEU A 376 104.51 138.52 -124.11
CA LEU A 376 105.78 138.80 -124.81
C LEU A 376 106.81 137.65 -124.81
N LYS A 377 106.43 136.42 -124.45
CA LYS A 377 107.28 135.22 -124.68
C LYS A 377 106.48 134.04 -125.26
N GLN A 378 106.13 134.18 -126.54
CA GLN A 378 105.37 133.25 -127.36
C GLN A 378 106.20 132.06 -127.89
N GLU A 379 106.82 131.27 -127.01
CA GLU A 379 107.40 129.94 -127.38
C GLU A 379 107.20 128.86 -126.28
N CYS A 380 106.25 129.01 -125.37
CA CYS A 380 105.95 128.02 -124.31
C CYS A 380 104.60 127.28 -124.47
N HIS A 381 104.02 127.25 -125.68
CA HIS A 381 102.77 126.51 -125.93
C HIS A 381 102.94 124.99 -125.87
N GLY A 382 104.09 124.43 -126.28
CA GLY A 382 104.34 122.99 -126.18
C GLY A 382 104.39 122.50 -124.73
N THR A 383 105.12 123.21 -123.87
CA THR A 383 105.27 122.88 -122.45
C THR A 383 103.95 122.95 -121.67
N LEU A 384 103.04 123.87 -122.03
CA LEU A 384 101.73 123.96 -121.38
C LEU A 384 100.83 122.74 -121.70
N SER A 385 100.85 122.26 -122.94
CA SER A 385 100.08 121.07 -123.35
C SER A 385 100.56 119.80 -122.63
N ASP A 386 101.87 119.63 -122.46
CA ASP A 386 102.44 118.50 -121.73
C ASP A 386 102.10 118.55 -120.22
N ILE A 387 102.08 119.74 -119.62
CA ILE A 387 101.66 119.92 -118.22
C ILE A 387 100.18 119.56 -118.03
N GLU A 388 99.30 119.93 -118.98
CA GLU A 388 97.88 119.57 -118.91
C GLU A 388 97.66 118.05 -119.02
N LYS A 389 98.37 117.37 -119.93
CA LYS A 389 98.32 115.90 -120.03
C LYS A 389 98.82 115.22 -118.76
N MET A 390 99.91 115.71 -118.16
CA MET A 390 100.42 115.20 -116.89
C MET A 390 99.41 115.41 -115.75
N LYS A 391 98.79 116.58 -115.64
CA LYS A 391 97.73 116.83 -114.64
C LYS A 391 96.52 115.91 -114.83
N GLY A 392 96.12 115.66 -116.07
CA GLY A 392 95.04 114.71 -116.39
C GLY A 392 95.39 113.28 -115.95
N SER A 393 96.63 112.83 -116.22
CA SER A 393 97.11 111.51 -115.78
C SER A 393 97.18 111.38 -114.25
N ILE A 394 97.66 112.42 -113.56
CA ILE A 394 97.70 112.47 -112.09
C ILE A 394 96.29 112.35 -111.51
N ARG A 395 95.31 113.14 -111.99
CA ARG A 395 93.93 113.05 -111.50
C ARG A 395 93.30 111.68 -111.73
N SER A 396 93.57 111.05 -112.88
CA SER A 396 93.12 109.68 -113.17
C SER A 396 93.72 108.67 -112.18
N LYS A 397 95.00 108.83 -111.84
CA LYS A 397 95.67 107.99 -110.84
C LYS A 397 95.18 108.24 -109.42
N GLU A 398 94.92 109.49 -109.04
CA GLU A 398 94.32 109.84 -107.74
C GLU A 398 92.92 109.23 -107.59
N LEU A 399 92.11 109.26 -108.65
CA LEU A 399 90.79 108.63 -108.65
C LEU A 399 90.89 107.10 -108.49
N GLN A 400 91.85 106.44 -109.18
CA GLN A 400 92.12 105.02 -109.00
C GLN A 400 92.55 104.68 -107.57
N VAL A 401 93.41 105.50 -106.95
CA VAL A 401 93.84 105.30 -105.55
C VAL A 401 92.64 105.40 -104.61
N ALA A 402 91.80 106.43 -104.76
CA ALA A 402 90.60 106.59 -103.93
C ALA A 402 89.60 105.43 -104.09
N GLN A 403 89.46 104.87 -105.30
CA GLN A 403 88.63 103.68 -105.53
C GLN A 403 89.20 102.44 -104.83
N MET A 404 90.52 102.21 -104.93
CA MET A 404 91.18 101.08 -104.27
C MET A 404 91.12 101.19 -102.74
N GLU A 405 91.25 102.39 -102.17
CA GLU A 405 91.12 102.61 -100.73
C GLU A 405 89.72 102.28 -100.21
N ASN A 406 88.67 102.64 -100.96
CA ASN A 406 87.29 102.29 -100.60
C ASN A 406 87.02 100.78 -100.69
N GLU A 407 87.54 100.09 -101.72
CA GLU A 407 87.45 98.64 -101.83
C GLU A 407 88.19 97.94 -100.68
N LEU A 408 89.36 98.44 -100.30
CA LEU A 408 90.16 97.89 -99.21
C LEU A 408 89.49 98.10 -97.84
N ALA A 409 88.82 99.25 -97.64
CA ALA A 409 87.99 99.50 -96.46
C ALA A 409 86.78 98.54 -96.38
N ARG A 410 86.09 98.31 -97.50
CA ARG A 410 84.96 97.37 -97.57
C ARG A 410 85.39 95.93 -97.26
N ILE A 411 86.48 95.45 -97.86
CA ILE A 411 87.02 94.09 -97.60
C ILE A 411 87.42 93.94 -96.13
N ARG A 412 87.98 94.98 -95.49
CA ARG A 412 88.29 94.96 -94.05
C ARG A 412 87.05 94.80 -93.17
N VAL A 413 85.98 95.52 -93.47
CA VAL A 413 84.71 95.40 -92.71
C VAL A 413 84.11 94.01 -92.89
N ASP A 414 84.08 93.48 -94.12
CA ASP A 414 83.56 92.14 -94.40
C ASP A 414 84.41 91.05 -93.68
N THR A 415 85.74 91.22 -93.65
CA THR A 415 86.64 90.31 -92.93
C THR A 415 86.41 90.35 -91.42
N LEU A 416 86.24 91.53 -90.82
CA LEU A 416 85.93 91.69 -89.39
C LEU A 416 84.58 91.09 -89.03
N GLN A 417 83.55 91.29 -89.86
CA GLN A 417 82.24 90.68 -89.65
C GLN A 417 82.31 89.14 -89.73
N ALA A 418 83.02 88.58 -90.71
CA ALA A 418 83.22 87.14 -90.82
C ALA A 418 84.00 86.56 -89.64
N GLN A 419 84.98 87.28 -89.10
CA GLN A 419 85.72 86.87 -87.90
C GLN A 419 84.83 86.88 -86.65
N SER A 420 84.07 87.95 -86.44
CA SER A 420 83.11 88.06 -85.32
C SER A 420 82.05 86.95 -85.36
N HIS A 421 81.54 86.63 -86.55
CA HIS A 421 80.57 85.54 -86.73
C HIS A 421 81.17 84.16 -86.43
N ASN A 422 82.43 83.92 -86.84
CA ASN A 422 83.13 82.67 -86.53
C ASN A 422 83.42 82.51 -85.02
N GLU A 423 83.73 83.59 -84.30
CA GLU A 423 83.88 83.56 -82.85
C GLU A 423 82.57 83.28 -82.13
N THR A 424 81.46 83.87 -82.59
CA THR A 424 80.13 83.54 -82.04
C THR A 424 79.75 82.08 -82.29
N LEU A 425 80.04 81.53 -83.48
CA LEU A 425 79.80 80.12 -83.76
C LEU A 425 80.68 79.18 -82.92
N LYS A 426 81.95 79.54 -82.66
CA LYS A 426 82.83 78.74 -81.79
C LYS A 426 82.35 78.72 -80.33
N THR A 427 81.88 79.85 -79.83
CA THR A 427 81.36 79.94 -78.45
C THR A 427 80.06 79.15 -78.30
N THR A 428 79.11 79.29 -79.23
CA THR A 428 77.86 78.52 -79.18
C THR A 428 78.09 77.01 -79.29
N LEU A 429 79.03 76.58 -80.14
CA LEU A 429 79.39 75.17 -80.28
C LEU A 429 80.02 74.61 -79.00
N GLY A 430 80.91 75.36 -78.35
CA GLY A 430 81.49 74.96 -77.07
C GLY A 430 80.49 74.92 -75.91
N ASP A 431 79.49 75.80 -75.89
CA ASP A 431 78.43 75.78 -74.89
C ASP A 431 77.49 74.57 -75.08
N LEU A 432 77.14 74.24 -76.33
CA LEU A 432 76.37 73.04 -76.66
C LEU A 432 77.11 71.75 -76.29
N GLU A 433 78.42 71.67 -76.50
CA GLU A 433 79.24 70.52 -76.08
C GLU A 433 79.22 70.32 -74.55
N LYS A 434 79.31 71.41 -73.78
CA LYS A 434 79.22 71.35 -72.31
C LYS A 434 77.84 70.91 -71.83
N GLU A 435 76.76 71.42 -72.42
CA GLU A 435 75.41 70.98 -72.10
C GLU A 435 75.21 69.49 -72.41
N LEU A 436 75.75 69.02 -73.54
CA LEU A 436 75.65 67.62 -73.94
C LEU A 436 76.39 66.69 -72.98
N GLN A 437 77.59 67.09 -72.53
CA GLN A 437 78.31 66.37 -71.47
C GLN A 437 77.56 66.37 -70.14
N ALA A 438 77.00 67.51 -69.71
CA ALA A 438 76.25 67.61 -68.47
C ALA A 438 74.99 66.72 -68.48
N ARG A 439 74.27 66.69 -69.61
CA ARG A 439 73.13 65.78 -69.80
C ARG A 439 73.56 64.31 -69.84
N GLY A 440 74.69 63.99 -70.47
CA GLY A 440 75.26 62.63 -70.46
C GLY A 440 75.49 62.12 -69.03
N LEU A 441 76.15 62.91 -68.18
CA LEU A 441 76.39 62.56 -66.77
C LEU A 441 75.10 62.44 -65.94
N MET A 442 74.04 63.16 -66.30
CA MET A 442 72.73 63.05 -65.65
C MET A 442 72.04 61.74 -66.05
N VAL A 443 72.12 61.36 -67.34
CA VAL A 443 71.58 60.10 -67.84
C VAL A 443 72.28 58.90 -67.21
N GLU A 444 73.61 58.93 -67.08
CA GLU A 444 74.37 57.87 -66.41
C GLU A 444 73.94 57.69 -64.94
N ARG A 445 73.74 58.79 -64.20
CA ARG A 445 73.22 58.74 -62.83
C ARG A 445 71.81 58.15 -62.76
N MET A 446 70.92 58.58 -63.65
CA MET A 446 69.56 58.03 -63.73
C MET A 446 69.58 56.54 -64.09
N GLN A 447 70.47 56.09 -64.96
CA GLN A 447 70.63 54.67 -65.29
C GLN A 447 71.12 53.84 -64.10
N MET A 448 72.09 54.34 -63.33
CA MET A 448 72.54 53.70 -62.09
C MET A 448 71.41 53.60 -61.05
N ASP A 449 70.63 54.67 -60.86
CA ASP A 449 69.49 54.66 -59.94
C ASP A 449 68.40 53.69 -60.38
N ILE A 450 68.09 53.62 -61.69
CA ILE A 450 67.14 52.66 -62.26
C ILE A 450 67.61 51.22 -62.00
N HIS A 451 68.90 50.91 -62.19
CA HIS A 451 69.45 49.58 -61.93
C HIS A 451 69.33 49.24 -60.44
N ARG A 452 69.71 50.15 -59.55
CA ARG A 452 69.56 49.96 -58.10
C ARG A 452 68.11 49.72 -57.68
N ARG A 453 67.15 50.45 -58.27
CA ARG A 453 65.72 50.27 -58.00
C ARG A 453 65.22 48.93 -58.54
N HIS A 454 65.66 48.49 -59.70
CA HIS A 454 65.34 47.15 -60.21
C HIS A 454 65.87 46.07 -59.27
N ASP A 455 67.10 46.17 -58.79
CA ASP A 455 67.65 45.21 -57.81
C ASP A 455 66.87 45.20 -56.49
N GLU A 456 66.43 46.38 -56.01
CA GLU A 456 65.59 46.49 -54.82
C GLU A 456 64.19 45.88 -55.05
N ILE A 457 63.60 46.09 -56.23
CA ILE A 457 62.33 45.49 -56.63
C ILE A 457 62.48 43.97 -56.70
N ASP A 458 63.50 43.43 -57.34
CA ASP A 458 63.72 41.98 -57.44
C ASP A 458 63.92 41.32 -56.07
N ARG A 459 64.63 42.00 -55.15
CA ARG A 459 64.74 41.51 -53.75
C ARG A 459 63.40 41.52 -53.05
N LYS A 460 62.61 42.59 -53.19
CA LYS A 460 61.27 42.67 -52.61
C LYS A 460 60.32 41.67 -53.24
N GLN A 461 60.38 41.45 -54.55
CA GLN A 461 59.59 40.47 -55.29
C GLN A 461 59.88 39.07 -54.75
N LYS A 462 61.15 38.69 -54.60
CA LYS A 462 61.55 37.41 -53.99
C LYS A 462 61.06 37.24 -52.55
N GLN A 463 61.09 38.32 -51.75
CA GLN A 463 60.54 38.30 -50.39
C GLN A 463 59.01 38.15 -50.40
N LEU A 464 58.33 38.83 -51.34
CA LEU A 464 56.89 38.74 -51.54
C LEU A 464 56.48 37.34 -51.97
N ASP A 465 57.25 36.72 -52.89
CA ASP A 465 57.03 35.34 -53.31
C ASP A 465 57.22 34.36 -52.15
N GLN A 466 58.25 34.55 -51.30
CA GLN A 466 58.45 33.75 -50.09
C GLN A 466 57.28 33.90 -49.09
N LEU A 467 56.83 35.13 -48.85
CA LEU A 467 55.69 35.43 -47.99
C LEU A 467 54.38 34.86 -48.55
N ASN A 468 54.16 34.97 -49.86
CA ASN A 468 53.00 34.39 -50.54
C ASN A 468 53.03 32.86 -50.44
N HIS A 469 54.20 32.23 -50.58
CA HIS A 469 54.31 30.78 -50.43
C HIS A 469 54.05 30.34 -48.98
N GLN A 470 54.52 31.10 -47.98
CA GLN A 470 54.17 30.86 -46.58
C GLN A 470 52.67 31.07 -46.32
N TYR A 471 52.06 32.07 -46.96
CA TYR A 471 50.62 32.32 -46.87
C TYR A 471 49.82 31.19 -47.50
N GLU A 472 50.18 30.72 -48.70
CA GLU A 472 49.56 29.57 -49.36
C GLU A 472 49.70 28.29 -48.54
N GLN A 473 50.86 28.05 -47.93
CA GLN A 473 51.06 26.91 -47.02
C GLN A 473 50.15 27.00 -45.78
N LEU A 474 49.97 28.19 -45.21
CA LEU A 474 49.03 28.41 -44.11
C LEU A 474 47.58 28.22 -44.57
N VAL A 475 47.20 28.75 -45.73
CA VAL A 475 45.84 28.58 -46.29
C VAL A 475 45.54 27.12 -46.60
N ALA A 476 46.50 26.38 -47.18
CA ALA A 476 46.34 24.96 -47.49
C ALA A 476 46.30 24.09 -46.22
N ALA A 477 47.12 24.39 -45.21
CA ALA A 477 47.13 23.66 -43.95
C ALA A 477 45.85 23.87 -43.13
N TYR A 478 45.21 25.05 -43.25
CA TYR A 478 44.12 25.43 -42.36
C TYR A 478 42.72 25.47 -43.01
N GLY A 479 42.60 25.06 -44.27
CA GLY A 479 41.33 24.64 -44.88
C GLY A 479 40.37 25.79 -45.23
N ALA A 480 39.94 25.80 -46.49
CA ALA A 480 39.15 26.87 -47.12
C ALA A 480 37.69 27.01 -46.65
N ASP A 481 37.26 26.38 -45.55
CA ASP A 481 35.82 26.24 -45.28
C ASP A 481 35.20 27.36 -44.42
N LYS A 482 35.96 28.36 -43.95
CA LYS A 482 35.37 29.53 -43.28
C LYS A 482 36.10 30.81 -43.68
N GLY A 483 35.44 31.58 -44.54
CA GLY A 483 35.90 32.86 -45.06
C GLY A 483 36.17 33.90 -43.98
N GLU A 484 36.98 34.88 -44.38
CA GLU A 484 37.39 36.10 -43.68
C GLU A 484 38.52 35.95 -42.65
N HIS A 485 39.74 36.08 -43.18
CA HIS A 485 40.99 36.58 -42.57
C HIS A 485 41.05 36.67 -41.03
N VAL A 486 41.06 35.53 -40.36
CA VAL A 486 41.32 35.47 -38.91
C VAL A 486 42.83 35.44 -38.68
N GLY A 487 43.40 36.52 -38.15
CA GLY A 487 44.85 36.64 -37.90
C GLY A 487 45.37 35.56 -36.94
N PRO A 488 46.70 35.31 -36.86
CA PRO A 488 47.26 34.20 -36.08
C PRO A 488 46.86 34.24 -34.59
N LEU A 489 46.74 35.42 -33.98
CA LEU A 489 46.27 35.55 -32.60
C LEU A 489 44.80 35.18 -32.43
N GLU A 490 43.92 35.63 -33.33
CA GLU A 490 42.50 35.27 -33.29
C GLU A 490 42.30 33.79 -33.63
N ALA A 491 43.11 33.22 -34.51
CA ALA A 491 43.14 31.78 -34.75
C ALA A 491 43.59 31.00 -33.51
N THR A 492 44.57 31.53 -32.75
CA THR A 492 44.99 30.96 -31.46
C THR A 492 43.88 31.08 -30.42
N ILE A 493 43.17 32.21 -30.38
CA ILE A 493 42.01 32.41 -29.50
C ILE A 493 40.88 31.45 -29.88
N ASN A 494 40.63 31.23 -31.17
CA ASN A 494 39.61 30.30 -31.64
C ASN A 494 39.99 28.85 -31.36
N SER A 495 41.26 28.48 -31.53
CA SER A 495 41.73 27.13 -31.18
C SER A 495 41.69 26.90 -29.66
N LEU A 496 42.07 27.89 -28.86
CA LEU A 496 41.94 27.84 -27.40
C LEU A 496 40.48 27.83 -26.96
N SER A 497 39.60 28.62 -27.57
CA SER A 497 38.17 28.62 -27.29
C SER A 497 37.55 27.27 -27.63
N LYS A 498 37.95 26.65 -28.75
CA LYS A 498 37.51 25.31 -29.12
C LYS A 498 38.04 24.27 -28.15
N ALA A 499 39.31 24.34 -27.76
CA ALA A 499 39.90 23.44 -26.77
C ALA A 499 39.25 23.60 -25.38
N ILE A 500 38.92 24.82 -24.98
CA ILE A 500 38.17 25.12 -23.75
C ILE A 500 36.77 24.53 -23.86
N ALA A 501 36.06 24.74 -24.97
CA ALA A 501 34.72 24.16 -25.17
C ALA A 501 34.75 22.62 -25.17
N GLU A 502 35.74 22.01 -25.81
CA GLU A 502 35.97 20.56 -25.75
C GLU A 502 36.25 20.09 -24.32
N LYS A 503 37.07 20.83 -23.56
CA LYS A 503 37.35 20.52 -22.15
C LYS A 503 36.16 20.76 -21.22
N VAL A 504 35.32 21.75 -21.49
CA VAL A 504 34.07 21.98 -20.78
C VAL A 504 33.11 20.84 -21.03
N ASN A 505 32.92 20.43 -22.29
CA ASN A 505 32.09 19.27 -22.63
C ASN A 505 32.62 17.97 -22.00
N GLU A 506 33.94 17.77 -22.00
CA GLU A 506 34.57 16.63 -21.31
C GLU A 506 34.33 16.69 -19.79
N ASN A 507 34.41 17.88 -19.19
CA ASN A 507 34.13 18.07 -17.77
C ASN A 507 32.65 17.80 -17.44
N GLU A 508 31.72 18.29 -18.26
CA GLU A 508 30.28 18.01 -18.11
C GLU A 508 29.98 16.51 -18.23
N ALA A 509 30.60 15.83 -19.21
CA ALA A 509 30.46 14.38 -19.36
C ALA A 509 31.01 13.63 -18.14
N LEU A 510 32.19 14.02 -17.64
CA LEU A 510 32.78 13.44 -16.42
C LEU A 510 31.95 13.76 -15.17
N GLN A 511 31.33 14.94 -15.07
CA GLN A 511 30.40 15.27 -13.98
C GLN A 511 29.14 14.42 -14.03
N GLN A 512 28.56 14.20 -15.21
CA GLN A 512 27.41 13.30 -15.37
C GLN A 512 27.78 11.86 -14.99
N GLU A 513 28.94 11.38 -15.43
CA GLU A 513 29.45 10.06 -15.07
C GLU A 513 29.72 9.95 -13.57
N TRP A 514 30.31 10.99 -12.95
CA TRP A 514 30.53 11.07 -11.51
C TRP A 514 29.23 11.06 -10.71
N ILE A 515 28.21 11.82 -11.12
CA ILE A 515 26.87 11.82 -10.47
C ILE A 515 26.24 10.43 -10.58
N LYS A 516 26.36 9.78 -11.74
CA LYS A 516 25.86 8.42 -11.95
C LYS A 516 26.55 7.43 -11.01
N LEU A 517 27.89 7.43 -10.99
CA LEU A 517 28.69 6.57 -10.09
C LEU A 517 28.43 6.85 -8.61
N GLN A 518 28.25 8.12 -8.23
CA GLN A 518 27.91 8.50 -6.86
C GLN A 518 26.51 8.02 -6.46
N THR A 519 25.54 8.08 -7.39
CA THR A 519 24.19 7.54 -7.19
C THR A 519 24.22 6.03 -7.05
N GLU A 520 24.97 5.34 -7.90
CA GLU A 520 25.20 3.90 -7.81
C GLU A 520 25.89 3.53 -6.48
N LEU A 521 26.90 4.28 -6.04
CA LEU A 521 27.57 4.08 -4.75
C LEU A 521 26.61 4.27 -3.56
N VAL A 522 25.77 5.31 -3.59
CA VAL A 522 24.75 5.54 -2.56
C VAL A 522 23.74 4.39 -2.53
N ASN A 523 23.28 3.93 -3.69
CA ASN A 523 22.39 2.76 -3.79
C ASN A 523 23.08 1.50 -3.25
N CYS A 524 24.33 1.23 -3.62
CA CYS A 524 25.10 0.12 -3.08
C CYS A 524 25.28 0.23 -1.56
N LYS A 525 25.50 1.43 -1.02
CA LYS A 525 25.62 1.66 0.43
C LYS A 525 24.30 1.44 1.15
N ASN A 526 23.18 1.91 0.59
CA ASN A 526 21.85 1.69 1.14
C ASN A 526 21.51 0.19 1.13
N ASN A 527 21.74 -0.50 0.02
CA ASN A 527 21.57 -1.95 -0.08
C ASN A 527 22.47 -2.69 0.93
N SER A 528 23.73 -2.24 1.10
CA SER A 528 24.63 -2.82 2.10
C SER A 528 24.13 -2.60 3.52
N ASN A 529 23.51 -1.45 3.81
CA ASN A 529 22.92 -1.19 5.12
C ASN A 529 21.68 -2.06 5.35
N GLU A 530 20.79 -2.20 4.36
CA GLU A 530 19.61 -3.07 4.43
C GLU A 530 20.00 -4.54 4.64
N VAL A 531 21.01 -5.02 3.92
CA VAL A 531 21.55 -6.38 4.10
C VAL A 531 22.16 -6.53 5.50
N ASN A 532 22.87 -5.51 6.00
CA ASN A 532 23.45 -5.56 7.34
C ASN A 532 22.38 -5.55 8.45
N GLU A 533 21.30 -4.79 8.28
CA GLU A 533 20.13 -4.82 9.17
C GLU A 533 19.48 -6.21 9.16
N ALA A 534 19.28 -6.81 7.99
CA ALA A 534 18.75 -8.16 7.86
C ALA A 534 19.67 -9.22 8.50
N ILE A 535 21.00 -9.08 8.38
CA ILE A 535 21.97 -9.95 9.06
C ILE A 535 21.85 -9.82 10.58
N LEU A 536 21.77 -8.61 11.11
CA LEU A 536 21.60 -8.38 12.55
C LEU A 536 20.28 -8.97 13.07
N GLU A 537 19.19 -8.81 12.32
CA GLU A 537 17.90 -9.41 12.65
C GLU A 537 17.97 -10.94 12.65
N LEU A 538 18.58 -11.55 11.62
CA LEU A 538 18.79 -13.00 11.55
C LEU A 538 19.72 -13.52 12.66
N GLN A 539 20.74 -12.75 13.06
CA GLN A 539 21.59 -13.09 14.20
C GLN A 539 20.82 -13.05 15.52
N ALA A 540 19.96 -12.05 15.72
CA ALA A 540 19.08 -11.96 16.88
C ALA A 540 18.09 -13.13 16.91
N GLN A 541 17.44 -13.45 15.78
CA GLN A 541 16.55 -14.60 15.64
C GLN A 541 17.26 -15.93 15.92
N SER A 542 18.47 -16.13 15.35
CA SER A 542 19.31 -17.30 15.61
C SER A 542 19.67 -17.45 17.09
N THR A 543 19.99 -16.35 17.76
CA THR A 543 20.27 -16.33 19.21
C THR A 543 19.04 -16.74 20.01
N VAL A 544 17.86 -16.19 19.70
CA VAL A 544 16.59 -16.55 20.36
C VAL A 544 16.24 -18.02 20.13
N LEU A 545 16.39 -18.52 18.90
CA LEU A 545 16.14 -19.93 18.56
C LEU A 545 17.11 -20.87 19.28
N THR A 546 18.39 -20.47 19.40
CA THR A 546 19.39 -21.23 20.14
C THR A 546 19.03 -21.31 21.63
N GLN A 547 18.65 -20.20 22.25
CA GLN A 547 18.18 -20.19 23.64
C GLN A 547 16.91 -21.04 23.84
N LYS A 548 15.95 -20.98 22.90
CA LYS A 548 14.75 -21.84 22.93
C LYS A 548 15.12 -23.32 22.82
N ARG A 549 16.03 -23.67 21.91
CA ARG A 549 16.53 -25.04 21.73
C ARG A 549 17.20 -25.54 23.01
N ASP A 550 18.05 -24.73 23.65
CA ASP A 550 18.76 -25.13 24.86
C ASP A 550 17.78 -25.33 26.04
N ARG A 551 16.76 -24.48 26.19
CA ARG A 551 15.68 -24.69 27.17
C ARG A 551 14.91 -25.98 26.91
N LEU A 552 14.57 -26.26 25.64
CA LEU A 552 13.88 -27.50 25.27
C LEU A 552 14.75 -28.74 25.54
N LEU A 553 16.06 -28.69 25.30
CA LEU A 553 16.99 -29.78 25.61
C LEU A 553 17.07 -30.05 27.12
N VAL A 554 17.10 -28.99 27.94
CA VAL A 554 17.04 -29.12 29.41
C VAL A 554 15.72 -29.77 29.84
N ASN A 555 14.58 -29.31 29.30
CA ASN A 555 13.28 -29.91 29.60
C ASN A 555 13.20 -31.38 29.21
N ILE A 556 13.66 -31.74 27.99
CA ILE A 556 13.72 -33.13 27.54
C ILE A 556 14.61 -33.98 28.47
N SER A 557 15.73 -33.43 28.94
CA SER A 557 16.58 -34.13 29.92
C SER A 557 15.89 -34.33 31.26
N ASN A 558 15.06 -33.40 31.72
CA ASN A 558 14.30 -33.52 32.96
C ASN A 558 13.18 -34.56 32.82
N GLU A 559 12.40 -34.49 31.74
CA GLU A 559 11.36 -35.47 31.41
C GLU A 559 11.94 -36.89 31.30
N LYS A 560 13.12 -37.06 30.70
CA LYS A 560 13.81 -38.36 30.68
C LYS A 560 14.17 -38.88 32.08
N LYS A 561 14.59 -38.00 32.99
CA LYS A 561 14.86 -38.38 34.39
C LYS A 561 13.57 -38.77 35.10
N ASP A 562 12.49 -38.05 34.86
CA ASP A 562 11.18 -38.32 35.47
C ASP A 562 10.57 -39.63 34.96
N ILE A 563 10.69 -39.92 33.65
CA ILE A 563 10.32 -41.22 33.07
C ILE A 563 11.11 -42.35 33.75
N ALA A 564 12.44 -42.23 33.86
CA ALA A 564 13.26 -43.24 34.52
C ALA A 564 12.87 -43.43 36.00
N ASN A 565 12.55 -42.34 36.71
CA ASN A 565 12.06 -42.41 38.09
C ASN A 565 10.69 -43.12 38.19
N LEU A 566 9.78 -42.85 37.26
CA LEU A 566 8.47 -43.50 37.20
C LEU A 566 8.59 -44.98 36.84
N GLU A 567 9.45 -45.35 35.89
CA GLU A 567 9.75 -46.75 35.56
C GLU A 567 10.31 -47.51 36.77
N ASN A 568 11.22 -46.90 37.52
CA ASN A 568 11.74 -47.48 38.76
C ASN A 568 10.64 -47.68 39.82
N LYS A 569 9.76 -46.70 40.01
CA LYS A 569 8.59 -46.81 40.91
C LYS A 569 7.63 -47.90 40.46
N ALA A 570 7.34 -47.99 39.16
CA ALA A 570 6.48 -49.02 38.60
C ALA A 570 7.07 -50.43 38.81
N ASN A 571 8.37 -50.60 38.58
CA ASN A 571 9.08 -51.85 38.84
C ASN A 571 9.03 -52.25 40.33
N ALA A 572 9.21 -51.29 41.24
CA ALA A 572 9.07 -51.52 42.68
C ALA A 572 7.65 -51.96 43.06
N MET A 573 6.62 -51.33 42.47
CA MET A 573 5.22 -51.73 42.67
C MET A 573 4.93 -53.13 42.11
N HIS A 574 5.49 -53.49 40.95
CA HIS A 574 5.34 -54.85 40.40
C HIS A 574 5.99 -55.91 41.28
N LEU A 575 7.17 -55.63 41.85
CA LEU A 575 7.83 -56.51 42.83
C LEU A 575 6.96 -56.71 44.07
N GLU A 576 6.40 -55.61 44.60
CA GLU A 576 5.53 -55.67 45.77
C GLU A 576 4.22 -56.41 45.48
N MET A 577 3.61 -56.16 44.33
CA MET A 577 2.42 -56.88 43.89
C MET A 577 2.68 -58.38 43.73
N LYS A 578 3.84 -58.77 43.19
CA LYS A 578 4.27 -60.17 43.12
C LYS A 578 4.44 -60.78 44.50
N ARG A 579 4.99 -60.03 45.46
CA ARG A 579 5.14 -60.44 46.86
C ARG A 579 3.79 -60.68 47.53
N VAL A 580 2.87 -59.72 47.40
CA VAL A 580 1.50 -59.80 47.95
C VAL A 580 0.74 -60.96 47.32
N ASN A 581 0.78 -61.13 45.99
CA ASN A 581 0.12 -62.25 45.32
C ASN A 581 0.68 -63.60 45.78
N THR A 582 1.99 -63.70 45.99
CA THR A 582 2.62 -64.93 46.53
C THR A 582 2.12 -65.21 47.94
N GLN A 583 2.02 -64.19 48.80
CA GLN A 583 1.51 -64.36 50.16
C GLN A 583 0.01 -64.71 50.18
N LEU A 584 -0.77 -64.16 49.26
CA LEU A 584 -2.20 -64.43 49.14
C LEU A 584 -2.45 -65.86 48.68
N CYS A 585 -1.67 -66.38 47.72
CA CYS A 585 -1.72 -67.80 47.34
C CYS A 585 -1.39 -68.72 48.52
N LYS A 586 -0.31 -68.43 49.25
CA LYS A 586 0.06 -69.20 50.46
C LYS A 586 -1.05 -69.20 51.50
N ASN A 587 -1.60 -68.04 51.84
CA ASN A 587 -2.71 -67.94 52.78
C ASN A 587 -3.96 -68.68 52.28
N SER A 588 -4.26 -68.63 50.99
CA SER A 588 -5.38 -69.38 50.41
C SER A 588 -5.17 -70.89 50.51
N ASP A 589 -3.94 -71.38 50.30
CA ASP A 589 -3.62 -72.80 50.43
C ASP A 589 -3.67 -73.24 51.89
N ASP A 590 -3.12 -72.44 52.81
CA ASP A 590 -3.21 -72.67 54.26
C ASP A 590 -4.67 -72.69 54.73
N GLN A 591 -5.51 -71.76 54.24
CA GLN A 591 -6.93 -71.71 54.56
C GLN A 591 -7.67 -72.97 54.05
N LYS A 592 -7.36 -73.46 52.85
CA LYS A 592 -7.92 -74.72 52.34
C LYS A 592 -7.46 -75.92 53.18
N ASN A 593 -6.20 -75.96 53.59
CA ASN A 593 -5.68 -77.03 54.43
C ASN A 593 -6.38 -77.07 55.79
N VAL A 594 -6.52 -75.92 56.45
CA VAL A 594 -7.25 -75.80 57.73
C VAL A 594 -8.72 -76.16 57.56
N ALA A 595 -9.37 -75.74 56.47
CA ALA A 595 -10.77 -76.10 56.19
C ALA A 595 -10.93 -77.62 55.97
N ASN A 596 -9.99 -78.26 55.26
CA ASN A 596 -9.99 -79.70 55.07
C ASN A 596 -9.77 -80.45 56.40
N GLU A 597 -8.83 -80.01 57.24
CA GLU A 597 -8.61 -80.57 58.57
C GLU A 597 -9.85 -80.43 59.47
N ALA A 598 -10.48 -79.25 59.47
CA ALA A 598 -11.71 -79.02 60.20
C ALA A 598 -12.86 -79.92 59.70
N PHE A 599 -13.01 -80.07 58.38
CA PHE A 599 -14.02 -80.95 57.78
C PHE A 599 -13.79 -82.43 58.12
N LEU A 600 -12.53 -82.89 58.13
CA LEU A 600 -12.18 -84.25 58.54
C LEU A 600 -12.49 -84.47 60.02
N LEU A 601 -12.13 -83.52 60.88
CA LEU A 601 -12.42 -83.57 62.31
C LEU A 601 -13.93 -83.58 62.59
N GLU A 602 -14.69 -82.75 61.88
CA GLU A 602 -16.15 -82.70 61.98
C GLU A 602 -16.78 -84.03 61.55
N ASN A 603 -16.32 -84.62 60.45
CA ASN A 603 -16.77 -85.96 60.03
C ASN A 603 -16.48 -87.04 61.07
N ASP A 604 -15.29 -87.02 61.67
CA ASP A 604 -14.93 -87.95 62.74
C ASP A 604 -15.83 -87.77 63.99
N LEU A 605 -16.12 -86.52 64.36
CA LEU A 605 -17.04 -86.21 65.45
C LEU A 605 -18.47 -86.66 65.13
N ILE A 606 -18.96 -86.45 63.90
CA ILE A 606 -20.26 -86.93 63.44
C ILE A 606 -20.31 -88.45 63.48
N ARG A 607 -19.27 -89.16 63.03
CA ARG A 607 -19.20 -90.63 63.11
C ARG A 607 -19.29 -91.11 64.56
N ARG A 608 -18.52 -90.50 65.47
CA ARG A 608 -18.59 -90.83 66.91
C ARG A 608 -19.98 -90.55 67.50
N LEU A 609 -20.61 -89.44 67.14
CA LEU A 609 -21.99 -89.11 67.54
C LEU A 609 -23.00 -90.10 66.99
N GLN A 610 -22.88 -90.52 65.73
CA GLN A 610 -23.76 -91.53 65.13
C GLN A 610 -23.60 -92.89 65.81
N GLU A 611 -22.38 -93.28 66.17
CA GLU A 611 -22.12 -94.51 66.90
C GLU A 611 -22.74 -94.48 68.30
N LYS A 612 -22.59 -93.36 69.03
CA LYS A 612 -23.28 -93.14 70.31
C LYS A 612 -24.80 -93.07 70.18
N LYS A 613 -25.31 -92.49 69.10
CA LYS A 613 -26.75 -92.50 68.78
C LYS A 613 -27.25 -93.93 68.52
N ARG A 614 -26.49 -94.76 67.80
CA ARG A 614 -26.84 -96.19 67.59
C ARG A 614 -26.86 -96.95 68.90
N GLU A 615 -25.85 -96.76 69.76
CA GLU A 615 -25.85 -97.36 71.11
C GLU A 615 -27.08 -96.94 71.94
N ALA A 616 -27.44 -95.66 71.90
CA ALA A 616 -28.62 -95.13 72.59
C ALA A 616 -29.94 -95.70 72.03
N ILE A 617 -30.07 -95.78 70.70
CA ILE A 617 -31.26 -96.37 70.05
C ILE A 617 -31.41 -97.84 70.44
N VAL A 618 -30.33 -98.62 70.47
CA VAL A 618 -30.40 -100.04 70.89
C VAL A 618 -30.87 -100.15 72.35
N LEU A 619 -30.46 -99.23 73.22
CA LEU A 619 -30.95 -99.19 74.59
C LEU A 619 -32.41 -98.74 74.69
N GLU A 620 -32.82 -97.73 73.92
CA GLU A 620 -34.21 -97.29 73.83
C GLU A 620 -35.11 -98.40 73.29
N GLN A 621 -34.68 -99.15 72.27
CA GLN A 621 -35.40 -100.30 71.73
C GLN A 621 -35.61 -101.38 72.80
N LYS A 622 -34.59 -101.70 73.60
CA LYS A 622 -34.75 -102.66 74.70
C LYS A 622 -35.73 -102.17 75.78
N VAL A 623 -35.74 -100.88 76.07
CA VAL A 623 -36.70 -100.28 77.01
C VAL A 623 -38.11 -100.28 76.41
N GLU A 624 -38.23 -100.02 75.12
CA GLU A 624 -39.49 -99.99 74.41
C GLU A 624 -40.06 -101.40 74.23
N GLU A 625 -39.26 -102.41 73.91
CA GLU A 625 -39.68 -103.83 73.91
C GLU A 625 -40.24 -104.24 75.27
N ALA A 626 -39.61 -103.80 76.36
CA ALA A 626 -40.11 -104.06 77.72
C ALA A 626 -41.41 -103.29 78.02
N ARG A 627 -41.58 -102.07 77.51
CA ARG A 627 -42.82 -101.30 77.62
C ARG A 627 -43.92 -101.90 76.75
N GLN A 628 -43.59 -102.34 75.54
CA GLN A 628 -44.49 -102.98 74.59
C GLN A 628 -44.99 -104.30 75.13
N ALA A 629 -44.13 -105.15 75.69
CA ALA A 629 -44.58 -106.38 76.34
C ALA A 629 -45.56 -106.09 77.50
N LYS A 630 -45.36 -104.98 78.24
CA LYS A 630 -46.28 -104.54 79.29
C LYS A 630 -47.58 -103.96 78.71
N THR A 631 -47.51 -103.15 77.66
CA THR A 631 -48.69 -102.57 77.03
C THR A 631 -49.48 -103.63 76.29
N GLU A 632 -48.87 -104.58 75.57
CA GLU A 632 -49.57 -105.70 74.93
C GLU A 632 -50.35 -106.53 75.94
N LEU A 633 -49.81 -106.76 77.13
CA LEU A 633 -50.52 -107.42 78.22
C LEU A 633 -51.72 -106.61 78.72
N LEU A 634 -51.59 -105.28 78.80
CA LEU A 634 -52.69 -104.39 79.15
C LEU A 634 -53.70 -104.22 78.01
N GLU A 635 -53.23 -104.29 76.77
CA GLU A 635 -53.99 -104.09 75.55
C GLU A 635 -54.76 -105.36 75.20
N GLN A 636 -54.25 -106.56 75.49
CA GLN A 636 -55.07 -107.77 75.47
C GLN A 636 -56.23 -107.69 76.47
N ILE A 637 -55.99 -107.16 77.67
CA ILE A 637 -57.04 -106.93 78.67
C ILE A 637 -58.04 -105.89 78.18
N MET A 638 -57.56 -104.75 77.68
CA MET A 638 -58.40 -103.67 77.18
C MET A 638 -59.13 -104.01 75.89
N ASN A 639 -58.56 -104.80 74.98
CA ASN A 639 -59.19 -105.19 73.71
C ASN A 639 -60.37 -106.13 73.97
N HIS A 640 -60.28 -106.99 74.98
CA HIS A 640 -61.44 -107.76 75.42
C HIS A 640 -62.56 -106.87 75.97
N GLU A 641 -62.27 -105.69 76.54
CA GLU A 641 -63.28 -104.70 76.94
C GLU A 641 -63.73 -103.78 75.78
N SER A 642 -62.82 -103.44 74.87
CA SER A 642 -63.07 -102.53 73.77
C SER A 642 -63.87 -103.19 72.65
N ASP A 643 -63.72 -104.49 72.42
CA ASP A 643 -64.59 -105.24 71.50
C ASP A 643 -66.05 -105.20 71.95
N ILE A 644 -66.31 -105.15 73.27
CA ILE A 644 -67.66 -104.98 73.83
C ILE A 644 -68.21 -103.58 73.50
N LEU A 645 -67.38 -102.53 73.62
CA LEU A 645 -67.77 -101.13 73.38
C LEU A 645 -67.84 -100.73 71.89
N PHE A 646 -67.03 -101.33 71.03
CA PHE A 646 -66.90 -100.94 69.63
C PHE A 646 -68.14 -101.31 68.80
N TRP A 647 -68.80 -102.42 69.13
CA TRP A 647 -70.08 -102.76 68.51
C TRP A 647 -71.21 -101.80 68.90
N GLU A 648 -71.12 -101.12 70.04
CA GLU A 648 -72.13 -100.12 70.46
C GLU A 648 -71.91 -98.75 69.79
N ARG A 649 -70.67 -98.30 69.61
CA ARG A 649 -70.37 -96.94 69.10
C ARG A 649 -70.46 -96.82 67.58
N LYS A 650 -70.19 -97.89 66.82
CA LYS A 650 -70.24 -97.87 65.35
C LYS A 650 -71.67 -97.67 64.81
N MET A 651 -72.69 -97.89 65.64
CA MET A 651 -74.09 -97.59 65.33
C MET A 651 -74.45 -96.09 65.49
N GLN A 652 -73.61 -95.30 66.17
CA GLN A 652 -73.93 -93.91 66.54
C GLN A 652 -73.40 -92.88 65.55
N VAL A 653 -72.17 -93.04 65.03
CA VAL A 653 -71.51 -91.97 64.25
C VAL A 653 -71.87 -91.98 62.76
N ALA A 654 -72.44 -93.06 62.23
CA ALA A 654 -73.05 -93.05 60.90
C ALA A 654 -74.28 -92.11 60.82
N LYS A 655 -74.87 -91.71 61.96
CA LYS A 655 -76.05 -90.83 62.01
C LYS A 655 -75.74 -89.34 61.95
N GLU A 656 -74.54 -88.92 62.33
CA GLU A 656 -74.33 -87.51 62.70
C GLU A 656 -73.55 -86.71 61.66
N THR A 657 -72.80 -87.37 60.77
CA THR A 657 -71.97 -86.67 59.76
C THR A 657 -72.64 -86.53 58.39
N GLU A 658 -73.91 -86.90 58.27
CA GLU A 658 -74.77 -86.55 57.12
C GLU A 658 -75.28 -85.08 57.21
N MET A 659 -75.13 -84.40 58.35
CA MET A 659 -75.95 -83.21 58.66
C MET A 659 -75.32 -81.80 58.47
N ALA A 660 -74.11 -81.58 57.95
CA ALA A 660 -73.56 -80.21 57.99
C ALA A 660 -72.52 -79.80 56.92
N LEU A 661 -72.93 -79.75 55.64
CA LEU A 661 -72.17 -79.13 54.55
C LEU A 661 -73.08 -78.22 53.71
N ASP A 662 -72.88 -76.90 53.77
CA ASP A 662 -73.25 -75.95 52.70
C ASP A 662 -72.57 -74.56 52.87
N PRO A 663 -71.84 -74.08 51.84
CA PRO A 663 -71.47 -72.67 51.68
C PRO A 663 -71.68 -72.15 50.24
N SER A 664 -72.65 -71.24 50.02
CA SER A 664 -72.76 -70.44 48.79
C SER A 664 -73.67 -69.20 48.97
N VAL A 665 -73.13 -67.97 48.85
CA VAL A 665 -73.90 -66.73 48.59
C VAL A 665 -72.99 -65.70 47.89
N GLY A 666 -73.50 -65.00 46.86
CA GLY A 666 -73.06 -63.62 46.57
C GLY A 666 -72.56 -63.29 45.14
N LYS A 667 -73.40 -63.41 44.11
CA LYS A 667 -73.15 -62.81 42.77
C LYS A 667 -74.40 -62.13 42.18
N ALA A 668 -75.00 -61.19 42.91
CA ALA A 668 -76.16 -60.42 42.44
C ALA A 668 -75.85 -58.95 42.07
N GLU A 669 -74.58 -58.54 42.02
CA GLU A 669 -74.19 -57.15 41.70
C GLU A 669 -74.00 -56.88 40.19
N VAL A 670 -74.05 -57.89 39.31
CA VAL A 670 -73.72 -57.71 37.87
C VAL A 670 -74.94 -57.34 37.02
N GLU A 671 -76.17 -57.59 37.48
CA GLU A 671 -77.37 -57.40 36.65
C GLU A 671 -77.84 -55.93 36.54
N LYS A 672 -77.37 -55.02 37.43
CA LYS A 672 -77.88 -53.64 37.46
C LYS A 672 -77.28 -52.71 36.38
N MET A 673 -76.14 -53.05 35.79
CA MET A 673 -75.47 -52.17 34.81
C MET A 673 -76.03 -52.26 33.37
N ARG A 674 -76.93 -53.22 33.04
CA ARG A 674 -77.40 -53.41 31.66
C ARG A 674 -78.65 -52.60 31.25
N LYS A 675 -79.31 -51.86 32.15
CA LYS A 675 -80.57 -51.15 31.83
C LYS A 675 -80.43 -49.66 31.48
N GLU A 676 -79.26 -49.05 31.62
CA GLU A 676 -79.07 -47.60 31.36
C GLU A 676 -78.90 -47.26 29.86
N ILE A 677 -78.47 -48.22 29.02
CA ILE A 677 -78.04 -47.93 27.64
C ILE A 677 -79.22 -47.75 26.65
N GLY A 678 -80.41 -48.28 26.94
CA GLY A 678 -81.54 -48.26 26.00
C GLY A 678 -82.30 -46.93 25.88
N ILE A 679 -82.10 -45.96 26.77
CA ILE A 679 -82.91 -44.73 26.82
C ILE A 679 -82.38 -43.65 25.86
N MET A 680 -81.10 -43.68 25.50
CA MET A 680 -80.48 -42.63 24.66
C MET A 680 -80.77 -42.77 23.16
N GLU A 681 -81.10 -43.96 22.66
CA GLU A 681 -81.25 -44.22 21.22
C GLU A 681 -82.55 -43.66 20.63
N GLN A 682 -83.60 -43.44 21.43
CA GLN A 682 -84.91 -42.98 20.92
C GLN A 682 -85.01 -41.47 20.67
N ARG A 683 -84.05 -40.65 21.14
CA ARG A 683 -84.12 -39.19 20.99
C ARG A 683 -83.68 -38.69 19.61
N VAL A 684 -82.97 -39.51 18.83
CA VAL A 684 -82.41 -39.12 17.53
C VAL A 684 -83.45 -39.15 16.39
N SER A 685 -84.48 -40.01 16.46
CA SER A 685 -85.41 -40.20 15.35
C SER A 685 -86.43 -39.08 15.13
N HIS A 686 -86.64 -38.20 16.12
CA HIS A 686 -87.70 -37.19 16.07
C HIS A 686 -87.29 -35.92 15.29
N LEU A 687 -86.01 -35.54 15.37
CA LEU A 687 -85.48 -34.31 14.77
C LEU A 687 -85.41 -34.33 13.22
N GLN A 688 -85.51 -35.49 12.57
CA GLN A 688 -85.33 -35.62 11.11
C GLN A 688 -86.58 -35.30 10.26
N ARG A 689 -87.76 -35.06 10.86
CA ARG A 689 -89.01 -34.85 10.11
C ARG A 689 -89.36 -33.37 9.89
N GLU A 690 -89.06 -32.50 10.83
CA GLU A 690 -89.29 -31.04 10.70
C GLU A 690 -88.40 -30.43 9.62
N GLN A 691 -87.26 -31.07 9.33
CA GLN A 691 -86.26 -30.66 8.36
C GLN A 691 -86.69 -30.69 6.87
N ARG A 692 -87.94 -30.99 6.54
CA ARG A 692 -88.39 -31.17 5.14
C ARG A 692 -89.34 -30.08 4.67
N PHE A 693 -90.11 -29.49 5.58
CA PHE A 693 -91.19 -28.58 5.22
C PHE A 693 -90.70 -27.16 4.87
N LEU A 694 -89.67 -26.67 5.57
CA LEU A 694 -89.15 -25.29 5.42
C LEU A 694 -88.52 -24.99 4.05
N ILE A 695 -88.30 -26.03 3.28
CA ILE A 695 -87.45 -26.01 2.11
C ILE A 695 -88.20 -25.52 0.86
N GLU A 696 -89.47 -25.91 0.71
CA GLU A 696 -90.22 -25.67 -0.52
C GLU A 696 -90.62 -24.20 -0.71
N GLU A 697 -90.79 -23.44 0.38
CA GLU A 697 -91.09 -22.00 0.36
C GLU A 697 -89.91 -21.16 -0.17
N MET A 698 -88.68 -21.58 0.10
CA MET A 698 -87.49 -20.84 -0.35
C MET A 698 -87.43 -20.68 -1.86
N GLN A 699 -87.97 -21.60 -2.67
CA GLN A 699 -87.87 -21.55 -4.15
C GLN A 699 -88.43 -20.28 -4.78
N LYS A 700 -89.60 -19.86 -4.32
CA LYS A 700 -90.42 -18.87 -5.02
C LYS A 700 -89.89 -17.45 -4.84
N SER A 701 -89.10 -17.22 -3.78
CA SER A 701 -88.60 -15.89 -3.46
C SER A 701 -87.36 -15.49 -4.26
N ILE A 702 -86.67 -16.44 -4.92
CA ILE A 702 -85.44 -16.15 -5.69
C ILE A 702 -85.76 -15.53 -7.05
N ASP A 703 -86.79 -16.01 -7.75
CA ASP A 703 -87.11 -15.55 -9.11
C ASP A 703 -87.45 -14.04 -9.20
N HIS A 704 -87.99 -13.43 -8.12
CA HIS A 704 -88.33 -12.00 -8.08
C HIS A 704 -87.11 -11.06 -8.02
N ARG A 705 -85.95 -11.57 -7.61
CA ARG A 705 -84.78 -10.74 -7.28
C ARG A 705 -84.01 -10.25 -8.52
N GLU A 706 -84.11 -10.98 -9.63
CA GLU A 706 -83.33 -10.78 -10.85
C GLU A 706 -83.81 -9.56 -11.68
N ILE A 707 -85.12 -9.31 -11.70
CA ILE A 707 -85.77 -8.27 -12.52
C ILE A 707 -85.42 -6.83 -12.05
N ILE A 708 -85.21 -6.63 -10.75
CA ILE A 708 -84.95 -5.30 -10.17
C ILE A 708 -83.54 -4.80 -10.53
N ARG A 709 -82.58 -5.70 -10.71
CA ARG A 709 -81.15 -5.37 -10.86
C ARG A 709 -80.81 -4.80 -12.24
N ALA A 710 -81.36 -5.36 -13.32
CA ALA A 710 -81.07 -4.95 -14.68
C ALA A 710 -81.41 -3.47 -14.97
N LYS A 711 -82.41 -2.91 -14.27
CA LYS A 711 -82.80 -1.49 -14.42
C LYS A 711 -81.82 -0.50 -13.78
N GLY A 712 -81.00 -0.92 -12.81
CA GLY A 712 -80.13 -0.01 -12.06
C GLY A 712 -78.79 0.30 -12.75
N GLN A 713 -78.23 -0.65 -13.51
CA GLN A 713 -76.88 -0.54 -14.08
C GLN A 713 -76.79 0.47 -15.23
N ALA A 714 -77.83 0.63 -16.05
CA ALA A 714 -77.83 1.52 -17.23
C ALA A 714 -77.68 3.03 -16.91
N ILE A 715 -77.90 3.46 -15.65
CA ILE A 715 -77.85 4.87 -15.26
C ILE A 715 -76.44 5.32 -14.82
N GLN A 716 -75.57 4.41 -14.39
CA GLN A 716 -74.27 4.77 -13.81
C GLN A 716 -73.17 5.06 -14.84
N GLU A 717 -73.23 4.50 -16.05
CA GLU A 717 -72.17 4.63 -17.06
C GLU A 717 -72.11 6.00 -17.74
N ALA A 718 -73.22 6.75 -17.79
CA ALA A 718 -73.26 8.05 -18.46
C ALA A 718 -72.50 9.18 -17.73
N ALA A 719 -72.08 8.99 -16.47
CA ALA A 719 -71.57 10.09 -15.62
C ALA A 719 -70.03 10.22 -15.51
N LYS A 720 -69.23 9.29 -16.06
CA LYS A 720 -67.79 9.21 -15.74
C LYS A 720 -66.80 9.94 -16.66
N VAL A 721 -67.19 10.48 -17.82
CA VAL A 721 -66.22 10.97 -18.82
C VAL A 721 -66.30 12.49 -19.05
N ASN A 722 -65.71 13.32 -18.16
CA ASN A 722 -65.22 14.69 -18.49
C ASN A 722 -64.52 15.42 -17.32
N LYS A 723 -63.19 15.64 -17.38
CA LYS A 723 -62.47 16.73 -16.65
C LYS A 723 -61.18 17.19 -17.38
N ARG A 724 -61.23 18.45 -17.86
CA ARG A 724 -60.19 19.50 -18.03
C ARG A 724 -59.17 19.41 -19.19
N GLY A 725 -59.31 20.35 -20.14
CA GLY A 725 -58.43 20.62 -21.28
C GLY A 725 -57.33 21.64 -20.98
N VAL A 726 -56.15 21.36 -21.55
CA VAL A 726 -54.88 22.08 -21.44
C VAL A 726 -54.71 23.03 -22.62
N THR A 727 -54.17 24.23 -22.37
CA THR A 727 -54.04 25.33 -23.32
C THR A 727 -52.73 25.29 -24.11
N ARG A 728 -52.78 25.75 -25.38
CA ARG A 728 -51.69 25.66 -26.38
C ARG A 728 -50.35 26.26 -25.96
N MET A 729 -50.34 27.29 -25.11
CA MET A 729 -49.10 27.91 -24.61
C MET A 729 -48.45 27.09 -23.49
N ASP A 730 -49.25 26.31 -22.75
CA ASP A 730 -48.75 25.31 -21.80
C ASP A 730 -48.08 24.17 -22.58
N ILE A 731 -48.69 23.76 -23.70
CA ILE A 731 -48.16 22.71 -24.59
C ILE A 731 -46.80 23.10 -25.20
N GLU A 732 -46.55 24.36 -25.57
CA GLU A 732 -45.25 24.76 -26.16
C GLU A 732 -44.12 24.89 -25.13
N LYS A 733 -44.44 25.35 -23.90
CA LYS A 733 -43.48 25.35 -22.78
C LYS A 733 -43.21 23.95 -22.26
N GLU A 734 -44.24 23.12 -22.13
CA GLU A 734 -44.08 21.70 -21.82
C GLU A 734 -43.32 20.99 -22.93
N SER A 735 -43.58 21.25 -24.21
CA SER A 735 -42.84 20.60 -25.30
C SER A 735 -41.34 20.93 -25.25
N SER A 736 -40.96 22.18 -24.98
CA SER A 736 -39.55 22.59 -24.86
C SER A 736 -38.88 22.01 -23.61
N ARG A 737 -39.60 21.96 -22.49
CA ARG A 737 -39.12 21.37 -21.23
C ARG A 737 -39.01 19.85 -21.34
N MET A 738 -40.03 19.20 -21.90
CA MET A 738 -40.07 17.77 -22.19
C MET A 738 -38.99 17.38 -23.20
N PHE A 739 -38.64 18.22 -24.17
CA PHE A 739 -37.56 17.88 -25.11
C PHE A 739 -36.19 17.88 -24.43
N LYS A 740 -35.92 18.83 -23.51
CA LYS A 740 -34.71 18.83 -22.69
C LYS A 740 -34.69 17.66 -21.70
N GLU A 741 -35.78 17.46 -20.96
CA GLU A 741 -35.92 16.34 -20.02
C GLU A 741 -35.83 14.99 -20.74
N LEU A 742 -36.38 14.86 -21.96
CA LEU A 742 -36.29 13.64 -22.76
C LEU A 742 -34.86 13.36 -23.20
N ASN A 743 -34.08 14.38 -23.56
CA ASN A 743 -32.68 14.19 -23.98
C ASN A 743 -31.77 13.85 -22.78
N GLU A 744 -31.99 14.50 -21.63
CA GLU A 744 -31.34 14.14 -20.36
C GLU A 744 -31.72 12.72 -19.94
N LYS A 745 -33.01 12.37 -19.96
CA LYS A 745 -33.49 11.01 -19.66
C LYS A 745 -32.99 9.97 -20.66
N ARG A 746 -32.73 10.33 -21.91
CA ARG A 746 -32.12 9.43 -22.91
C ARG A 746 -30.66 9.13 -22.58
N GLN A 747 -29.88 10.16 -22.23
CA GLN A 747 -28.49 9.96 -21.79
C GLN A 747 -28.42 9.19 -20.47
N GLU A 748 -29.32 9.50 -19.54
CA GLU A 748 -29.44 8.80 -18.27
C GLU A 748 -29.86 7.33 -18.48
N ALA A 749 -30.81 7.07 -19.38
CA ALA A 749 -31.22 5.71 -19.75
C ALA A 749 -30.08 4.93 -20.41
N GLN A 750 -29.31 5.53 -21.32
CA GLN A 750 -28.14 4.88 -21.93
C GLN A 750 -27.05 4.58 -20.90
N LEU A 751 -26.81 5.48 -19.94
CA LEU A 751 -25.88 5.25 -18.85
C LEU A 751 -26.37 4.11 -17.95
N LYS A 752 -27.66 4.10 -17.60
CA LYS A 752 -28.30 3.04 -16.80
C LYS A 752 -28.30 1.70 -17.51
N GLU A 753 -28.52 1.66 -18.82
CA GLU A 753 -28.48 0.44 -19.63
C GLU A 753 -27.06 -0.15 -19.67
N ARG A 754 -26.03 0.70 -19.75
CA ARG A 754 -24.63 0.28 -19.65
C ARG A 754 -24.31 -0.29 -18.27
N GLN A 755 -24.78 0.38 -17.21
CA GLN A 755 -24.65 -0.11 -15.82
C GLN A 755 -25.41 -1.42 -15.61
N ILE A 756 -26.59 -1.60 -16.21
CA ILE A 756 -27.36 -2.85 -16.15
C ILE A 756 -26.60 -3.99 -16.83
N LYS A 757 -25.99 -3.76 -18.01
CA LYS A 757 -25.16 -4.78 -18.68
C LYS A 757 -23.94 -5.18 -17.86
N GLU A 758 -23.24 -4.23 -17.25
CA GLU A 758 -22.12 -4.52 -16.36
C GLU A 758 -22.57 -5.28 -15.10
N ARG A 759 -23.71 -4.90 -14.50
CA ARG A 759 -24.30 -5.60 -13.36
C ARG A 759 -24.73 -7.01 -13.71
N LEU A 760 -25.38 -7.22 -14.86
CA LEU A 760 -25.78 -8.55 -15.33
C LEU A 760 -24.57 -9.45 -15.56
N ALA A 761 -23.50 -8.95 -16.19
CA ALA A 761 -22.25 -9.69 -16.36
C ALA A 761 -21.60 -10.05 -15.00
N SER A 762 -21.67 -9.14 -14.02
CA SER A 762 -21.19 -9.43 -12.66
C SER A 762 -22.04 -10.47 -11.94
N ILE A 763 -23.37 -10.43 -12.12
CA ILE A 763 -24.31 -11.40 -11.56
C ILE A 763 -24.03 -12.78 -12.17
N GLU A 764 -23.94 -12.89 -13.49
CA GLU A 764 -23.63 -14.14 -14.18
C GLU A 764 -22.32 -14.78 -13.70
N LYS A 765 -21.28 -13.95 -13.48
CA LYS A 765 -20.02 -14.43 -12.91
C LYS A 765 -20.21 -14.97 -11.49
N THR A 766 -20.90 -14.23 -10.63
CA THR A 766 -21.16 -14.67 -9.24
C THR A 766 -22.08 -15.88 -9.16
N THR A 767 -23.06 -16.02 -10.07
CA THR A 767 -23.92 -17.20 -10.12
C THR A 767 -23.16 -18.42 -10.61
N ALA A 768 -22.26 -18.27 -11.58
CA ALA A 768 -21.39 -19.37 -12.02
C ALA A 768 -20.43 -19.83 -10.90
N GLU A 769 -19.87 -18.89 -10.13
CA GLU A 769 -19.05 -19.19 -8.95
C GLU A 769 -19.89 -19.89 -7.86
N ALA A 770 -21.10 -19.41 -7.57
CA ALA A 770 -22.00 -20.03 -6.60
C ALA A 770 -22.44 -21.45 -7.02
N GLU A 771 -22.74 -21.67 -8.30
CA GLU A 771 -23.04 -23.01 -8.81
C GLU A 771 -21.82 -23.95 -8.76
N SER A 772 -20.60 -23.44 -8.97
CA SER A 772 -19.37 -24.24 -8.82
C SER A 772 -19.19 -24.69 -7.37
N VAL A 773 -19.37 -23.77 -6.42
CA VAL A 773 -19.30 -24.07 -4.98
C VAL A 773 -20.41 -25.01 -4.55
N GLN A 774 -21.64 -24.84 -5.07
CA GLN A 774 -22.74 -25.76 -4.76
C GLN A 774 -22.45 -27.18 -5.27
N ARG A 775 -21.88 -27.33 -6.48
CA ARG A 775 -21.45 -28.65 -6.98
C ARG A 775 -20.36 -29.27 -6.10
N GLU A 776 -19.40 -28.48 -5.61
CA GLU A 776 -18.39 -28.96 -4.66
C GLU A 776 -19.02 -29.42 -3.33
N ILE A 777 -19.98 -28.66 -2.79
CA ILE A 777 -20.73 -29.05 -1.59
C ILE A 777 -21.47 -30.36 -1.83
N ASP A 778 -22.22 -30.49 -2.93
CA ASP A 778 -22.97 -31.70 -3.26
C ASP A 778 -22.03 -32.92 -3.37
N THR A 779 -20.85 -32.77 -3.99
CA THR A 779 -19.86 -33.85 -4.06
C THR A 779 -19.26 -34.22 -2.69
N LEU A 780 -19.08 -33.25 -1.80
CA LEU A 780 -18.60 -33.50 -0.43
C LEU A 780 -19.68 -34.18 0.42
N ASP A 781 -20.95 -33.79 0.27
CA ASP A 781 -22.07 -34.43 0.96
C ASP A 781 -22.25 -35.88 0.52
N GLU A 782 -22.06 -36.17 -0.78
CA GLU A 782 -22.09 -37.54 -1.30
C GLU A 782 -20.91 -38.38 -0.76
N GLN A 783 -19.71 -37.81 -0.66
CA GLN A 783 -18.57 -38.45 0.01
C GLN A 783 -18.81 -38.68 1.51
N ILE A 784 -19.44 -37.74 2.21
CA ILE A 784 -19.81 -37.90 3.63
C ILE A 784 -20.83 -39.01 3.79
N SER A 785 -21.82 -39.10 2.90
CA SER A 785 -22.83 -40.16 2.91
C SER A 785 -22.20 -41.54 2.70
N GLU A 786 -21.29 -41.66 1.73
CA GLU A 786 -20.50 -42.87 1.45
C GLU A 786 -19.68 -43.29 2.68
N LEU A 787 -18.95 -42.36 3.30
CA LEU A 787 -18.15 -42.62 4.50
C LEU A 787 -19.01 -43.02 5.71
N ARG A 788 -20.18 -42.41 5.88
CA ARG A 788 -21.14 -42.80 6.94
C ARG A 788 -21.66 -44.21 6.72
N SER A 789 -21.98 -44.59 5.47
CA SER A 789 -22.39 -45.94 5.12
C SER A 789 -21.29 -46.96 5.46
N GLN A 790 -20.04 -46.67 5.09
CA GLN A 790 -18.88 -47.51 5.44
C GLN A 790 -18.68 -47.64 6.96
N LEU A 791 -18.88 -46.55 7.72
CA LEU A 791 -18.78 -46.56 9.18
C LEU A 791 -19.84 -47.47 9.82
N VAL A 792 -21.08 -47.44 9.31
CA VAL A 792 -22.17 -48.31 9.79
C VAL A 792 -21.86 -49.78 9.50
N VAL A 793 -21.32 -50.09 8.31
CA VAL A 793 -20.91 -51.46 7.97
C VAL A 793 -19.79 -51.93 8.91
N ALA A 794 -18.77 -51.10 9.15
CA ALA A 794 -17.67 -51.43 10.05
C ALA A 794 -18.13 -51.61 11.51
N GLN A 795 -19.09 -50.81 11.98
CA GLN A 795 -19.70 -50.98 13.30
C GLN A 795 -20.46 -52.30 13.42
N LYS A 796 -21.26 -52.67 12.41
CA LYS A 796 -21.96 -53.97 12.39
C LYS A 796 -20.99 -55.15 12.41
N GLU A 797 -19.87 -55.08 11.69
CA GLU A 797 -18.82 -56.11 11.75
C GLU A 797 -18.14 -56.17 13.12
N HIS A 798 -17.84 -55.02 13.73
CA HIS A 798 -17.25 -54.95 15.06
C HIS A 798 -18.17 -55.59 16.12
N ASP A 799 -19.46 -55.26 16.11
CA ASP A 799 -20.43 -55.81 17.05
C ASP A 799 -20.59 -57.32 16.87
N ARG A 800 -20.63 -57.80 15.63
CA ARG A 800 -20.65 -59.24 15.32
C ARG A 800 -19.40 -59.95 15.87
N LEU A 801 -18.21 -59.38 15.71
CA LEU A 801 -16.97 -59.94 16.25
C LEU A 801 -16.93 -59.92 17.78
N GLU A 802 -17.46 -58.88 18.42
CA GLU A 802 -17.61 -58.83 19.87
C GLU A 802 -18.54 -59.92 20.39
N ASP A 803 -19.69 -60.12 19.74
CA ASP A 803 -20.65 -61.15 20.12
C ASP A 803 -20.07 -62.56 19.92
N GLU A 804 -19.36 -62.80 18.82
CA GLU A 804 -18.62 -64.06 18.62
C GLU A 804 -17.55 -64.26 19.71
N ARG A 805 -16.83 -63.20 20.11
CA ARG A 805 -15.85 -63.25 21.19
C ARG A 805 -16.51 -63.56 22.54
N ARG A 806 -17.66 -62.95 22.85
CA ARG A 806 -18.44 -63.21 24.08
C ARG A 806 -18.96 -64.65 24.09
N ALA A 807 -19.46 -65.15 22.96
CA ALA A 807 -19.94 -66.53 22.82
C ALA A 807 -18.80 -67.56 22.98
N LYS A 808 -17.64 -67.30 22.37
CA LYS A 808 -16.43 -68.13 22.53
C LYS A 808 -15.92 -68.10 23.97
N ASN A 809 -15.87 -66.93 24.61
CA ASN A 809 -15.49 -66.81 26.02
C ASN A 809 -16.45 -67.54 26.95
N SER A 810 -17.75 -67.44 26.72
CA SER A 810 -18.76 -68.17 27.50
C SER A 810 -18.62 -69.69 27.32
N SER A 811 -18.35 -70.15 26.09
CA SER A 811 -18.10 -71.56 25.79
C SER A 811 -16.81 -72.05 26.45
N LEU A 812 -15.73 -71.27 26.40
CA LEU A 812 -14.48 -71.55 27.11
C LEU A 812 -14.68 -71.61 28.62
N GLN A 813 -15.49 -70.70 29.18
CA GLN A 813 -15.82 -70.71 30.60
C GLN A 813 -16.56 -71.99 30.98
N ARG A 814 -17.55 -72.41 30.19
CA ARG A 814 -18.27 -73.68 30.38
C ARG A 814 -17.34 -74.90 30.32
N ILE A 815 -16.38 -74.91 29.39
CA ILE A 815 -15.37 -75.97 29.30
C ILE A 815 -14.45 -75.98 30.53
N ARG A 816 -13.99 -74.81 31.00
CA ARG A 816 -13.19 -74.69 32.23
C ARG A 816 -13.97 -75.13 33.46
N ASP A 817 -15.25 -74.81 33.53
CA ASP A 817 -16.12 -75.23 34.64
C ASP A 817 -16.37 -76.75 34.58
N ALA A 818 -16.38 -77.36 33.38
CA ALA A 818 -16.45 -78.80 33.20
C ALA A 818 -15.15 -79.50 33.62
N GLU A 819 -13.98 -78.96 33.27
CA GLU A 819 -12.67 -79.44 33.76
C GLU A 819 -12.56 -79.35 35.29
N LYS A 820 -13.15 -78.31 35.89
CA LYS A 820 -13.19 -78.13 37.36
C LYS A 820 -14.30 -78.95 38.04
N GLY A 821 -15.12 -79.69 37.30
CA GLY A 821 -16.24 -80.46 37.82
C GLY A 821 -17.41 -79.62 38.37
N THR A 822 -17.42 -78.30 38.13
CA THR A 822 -18.46 -77.36 38.59
C THR A 822 -19.55 -77.08 37.56
N TYR A 823 -19.46 -77.68 36.36
CA TYR A 823 -20.45 -77.49 35.29
C TYR A 823 -21.81 -78.10 35.66
N LYS A 824 -22.77 -77.24 36.02
CA LYS A 824 -24.18 -77.61 36.17
C LYS A 824 -24.87 -77.51 34.81
N SER A 825 -25.21 -78.64 34.20
CA SER A 825 -26.07 -78.67 33.01
C SER A 825 -27.39 -77.98 33.37
N ALA A 826 -27.66 -76.82 32.76
CA ALA A 826 -28.86 -76.02 33.05
C ALA A 826 -30.17 -76.66 32.56
N LEU A 827 -30.11 -77.88 31.99
CA LEU A 827 -31.27 -78.59 31.47
C LEU A 827 -31.32 -79.97 32.11
N GLU A 828 -32.21 -80.13 33.09
CA GLU A 828 -32.69 -81.44 33.53
C GLU A 828 -33.50 -82.04 32.37
N LEU A 829 -33.12 -83.25 31.93
CA LEU A 829 -33.68 -83.95 30.77
C LEU A 829 -35.22 -84.04 30.75
N LYS A 830 -35.90 -83.83 31.88
CA LYS A 830 -37.36 -83.87 31.99
C LYS A 830 -38.07 -82.58 31.53
N HIS A 831 -37.37 -81.45 31.40
CA HIS A 831 -37.96 -80.18 30.98
C HIS A 831 -37.75 -79.82 29.50
N THR A 832 -36.92 -80.58 28.79
CA THR A 832 -36.59 -80.35 27.37
C THR A 832 -37.82 -80.35 26.47
N ALA A 833 -38.79 -81.24 26.69
CA ALA A 833 -40.01 -81.30 25.88
C ALA A 833 -40.93 -80.09 26.09
N ALA A 834 -41.07 -79.62 27.34
CA ALA A 834 -41.90 -78.46 27.67
C ALA A 834 -41.29 -77.16 27.14
N GLU A 835 -39.97 -77.00 27.26
CA GLU A 835 -39.28 -75.84 26.69
C GLU A 835 -39.21 -75.88 25.16
N ALA A 836 -39.04 -77.06 24.55
CA ALA A 836 -39.14 -77.20 23.10
C ALA A 836 -40.53 -76.81 22.59
N SER A 837 -41.60 -77.20 23.28
CA SER A 837 -42.96 -76.79 22.94
C SER A 837 -43.14 -75.27 23.08
N ARG A 838 -42.64 -74.67 24.18
CA ARG A 838 -42.71 -73.21 24.40
C ARG A 838 -41.90 -72.42 23.37
N LEU A 839 -40.74 -72.94 22.96
CA LEU A 839 -39.92 -72.35 21.90
C LEU A 839 -40.62 -72.45 20.55
N ASN A 840 -41.30 -73.56 20.25
CA ASN A 840 -42.09 -73.72 19.04
C ASN A 840 -43.31 -72.77 19.01
N GLU A 841 -44.00 -72.59 20.13
CA GLU A 841 -45.08 -71.60 20.23
C GLU A 841 -44.56 -70.18 19.98
N LYS A 842 -43.42 -69.82 20.57
CA LYS A 842 -42.78 -68.51 20.33
C LYS A 842 -42.35 -68.36 18.87
N ARG A 843 -41.77 -69.39 18.25
CA ARG A 843 -41.41 -69.37 16.81
C ARG A 843 -42.66 -69.15 15.95
N ARG A 844 -43.78 -69.79 16.28
CA ARG A 844 -45.06 -69.60 15.57
C ARG A 844 -45.59 -68.18 15.70
N ALA A 845 -45.59 -67.63 16.92
CA ALA A 845 -46.03 -66.26 17.17
C ALA A 845 -45.14 -65.24 16.44
N PHE A 846 -43.83 -65.45 16.42
CA PHE A 846 -42.92 -64.60 15.65
C PHE A 846 -43.14 -64.69 14.13
N ALA A 847 -43.46 -65.89 13.61
CA ALA A 847 -43.78 -66.07 12.20
C ALA A 847 -45.09 -65.36 11.81
N GLU A 848 -46.11 -65.38 12.67
CA GLU A 848 -47.35 -64.62 12.47
C GLU A 848 -47.09 -63.11 12.44
N ILE A 849 -46.30 -62.59 13.40
CA ILE A 849 -45.94 -61.16 13.45
C ILE A 849 -45.16 -60.75 12.19
N LEU A 850 -44.20 -61.56 11.73
CA LEU A 850 -43.45 -61.29 10.51
C LEU A 850 -44.36 -61.28 9.28
N GLY A 851 -45.36 -62.17 9.22
CA GLY A 851 -46.39 -62.16 8.18
C GLY A 851 -47.20 -60.85 8.17
N GLU A 852 -47.70 -60.43 9.34
CA GLU A 852 -48.45 -59.17 9.47
C GLU A 852 -47.62 -57.93 9.10
N LEU A 853 -46.32 -57.94 9.42
CA LEU A 853 -45.39 -56.86 9.06
C LEU A 853 -45.10 -56.83 7.56
N THR A 854 -44.97 -58.00 6.93
CA THR A 854 -44.76 -58.11 5.48
C THR A 854 -45.98 -57.62 4.70
N ASP A 855 -47.19 -57.90 5.20
CA ASP A 855 -48.43 -57.41 4.61
C ASP A 855 -48.61 -55.89 4.75
N LYS A 856 -48.21 -55.31 5.90
CA LYS A 856 -48.31 -53.86 6.15
C LYS A 856 -47.24 -53.05 5.42
N TYR A 857 -46.06 -53.64 5.21
CA TYR A 857 -44.90 -52.95 4.63
C TYR A 857 -44.25 -53.84 3.57
N PRO A 858 -44.84 -53.94 2.36
CA PRO A 858 -44.29 -54.76 1.29
C PRO A 858 -42.90 -54.29 0.84
N GLU A 859 -42.54 -53.04 1.11
CA GLU A 859 -41.19 -52.47 0.84
C GLU A 859 -40.09 -53.14 1.68
N LEU A 860 -40.45 -53.71 2.84
CA LEU A 860 -39.53 -54.39 3.76
C LEU A 860 -39.54 -55.92 3.58
N ALA A 861 -40.21 -56.45 2.56
CA ALA A 861 -40.41 -57.89 2.39
C ALA A 861 -39.10 -58.69 2.29
N ASP A 862 -38.07 -58.14 1.63
CA ASP A 862 -36.76 -58.79 1.52
C ASP A 862 -36.04 -58.84 2.88
N ASP A 863 -36.01 -57.72 3.63
CA ASP A 863 -35.42 -57.66 4.97
C ASP A 863 -36.15 -58.58 5.96
N LEU A 864 -37.49 -58.67 5.86
CA LEU A 864 -38.32 -59.53 6.71
C LEU A 864 -38.18 -61.03 6.34
N SER A 865 -37.94 -61.34 5.05
CA SER A 865 -37.65 -62.69 4.56
C SER A 865 -36.32 -63.23 5.13
N ASP A 866 -35.28 -62.39 5.19
CA ASP A 866 -34.01 -62.75 5.83
C ASP A 866 -34.20 -63.11 7.30
N ILE A 867 -35.00 -62.32 8.03
CA ILE A 867 -35.34 -62.62 9.43
C ILE A 867 -36.13 -63.93 9.55
N ALA A 868 -37.09 -64.18 8.65
CA ALA A 868 -37.88 -65.42 8.63
C ALA A 868 -37.01 -66.65 8.33
N SER A 869 -35.98 -66.53 7.48
CA SER A 869 -35.06 -67.63 7.15
C SER A 869 -34.21 -68.05 8.36
N SER A 870 -33.83 -67.11 9.22
CA SER A 870 -33.05 -67.37 10.44
C SER A 870 -33.86 -68.03 11.57
N LEU A 871 -35.20 -68.06 11.44
CA LEU A 871 -36.12 -68.66 12.40
C LEU A 871 -36.35 -70.17 12.16
N HIS A 872 -35.99 -70.72 10.99
CA HIS A 872 -35.93 -72.16 10.76
C HIS A 872 -34.64 -72.73 11.34
#